data_AF-A0A0X3PVP2-F1
#
_entry.id   AF-A0A0X3PVP2-F1
#
_cell.length_a   1.000
_cell.length_b   1.000
_cell.length_c   1.000
_cell.angle_alpha   90.00
_cell.angle_beta   90.00
_cell.angle_gamma   90.00
#
_symmetry.space_group_name_H-M   'P 1'
#
loop_
_entity.id
_entity.type
_entity.pdbx_description
1 polymer ?
#
loop_
_entity_poly.entity_id
_entity_poly.type
_entity_poly.pdbx_seq_one_letter_code
_entity_poly.pdbx_strand_id
1 'polypeptide(L)'
;MAVLLVPTGTDGRNLHPLVRLHTTSNYHWYVKAELPVFSLQSTYLDYPVPVVRMALGKGPDFGAFSIAIATSVLETTAVSRTEVRTWVFASTVDRSCVSSSTLTHTWSPSLVATIDADVVRLTDFTRSVVPPPMCATKLSFASPDQACIAVVCLPGPWATGASETGTHCNCLPLFVQMNESPVAQTVVSNERNPPMSVSAAAFWIEIERGWPSSERTVSLCEERITVEREQVAPEAAACPREAWLLTEDSLTYKDGDASPAWLTLSNRVLHSVWIDFSSLCFVNKTGRAVCMLTKLTGEVSPRFQVSCLATVQTSDSRHIIGLANGPGGKLAIQLEDGEVFTLLVHKEEATGRVLPFSHVSTNLLAEVPFACRLRLPFACDHFFIVQYTSFDPPVAMVGAGTGVHRNCTKHLLFGLQSSSHRLCAVPWPDTTASVVPVEEEEGRCVMQLCSSTALHSHFLLVTSLQDKLFCLPLSLPGSEFRSVISSIENRLRGVDMNPGHTPVSTSPANNAPRLLEGGARIITAETFGTKVVLQMPRGNLEVIHPPALVFDYLRPLYDSCQYATAIQVMRRHRVNFNLIYDYSPNKFLTNISNFVRQMESVDYITLLITDLREEDTAQTILSTSDSTLSPDALLASNVAKIRDCLPKKSLMEPRSSTKVNLVCDALLKAMLTIDSKRYLLPILTCYVKKQPSEVEKGLLLLKDLCANGDIQAWDRGLRHLQYFLTPINLFHIALGTYDLDLAEAMAARTQLDPKEYQPCLQELRSLMQVDEDKTHAEAYQHARIDLMLERYMRALENLRAAGPLRWEEFIELVKKQKLFSFALEFFPPDSPQFSAISRLWAKSLESTNDALSAGRIYLRACHFLSASRAFVSANACRLWMLTVDRARFAASQSSSSPFAAEENLTEEEIRRQAAKLAPSLLSLSRFQEAASVYADYLQDFAAAVNAAAQGGLWPESHQLALRITDTDLISTVIKKQALHLYSGLCDQFSSMAENFHTNFRRLAVVRAAIRAKLSENETGDNMFEDTESELLSETGSVVSGSSSCSRTTASSRASGRSQKSRRKSEKKKWSTKLGSRFEEVGLIHSLYKSIESMQQLVADVQSLTEELWFLGETEAAKNLARRANGILLDHRASISTIWCNEITGAEINGNAPESGLTQRRYQFHEQFLLFPPLMNVRKIDSEFF
;
A
#
# COMPACT_ATOMS: atom_id res chain seq x y z
N MET A 1 -22.52 -16.94 -31.17
CA MET A 1 -23.37 -18.11 -31.50
C MET A 1 -23.72 -18.02 -32.98
N ALA A 2 -23.61 -19.11 -33.74
CA ALA A 2 -24.05 -19.15 -35.14
C ALA A 2 -25.25 -20.09 -35.25
N VAL A 3 -26.34 -19.64 -35.87
CA VAL A 3 -27.57 -20.42 -36.02
C VAL A 3 -27.88 -20.54 -37.51
N LEU A 4 -27.95 -21.77 -38.01
CA LEU A 4 -28.42 -22.05 -39.36
C LEU A 4 -29.95 -21.95 -39.37
N LEU A 5 -30.48 -21.02 -40.16
CA LEU A 5 -31.91 -20.85 -40.38
C LEU A 5 -32.26 -21.48 -41.72
N VAL A 6 -33.01 -22.58 -41.66
CA VAL A 6 -33.58 -23.24 -42.83
C VAL A 6 -35.06 -22.87 -42.87
N PRO A 7 -35.51 -22.08 -43.85
CA PRO A 7 -36.92 -21.71 -43.93
C PRO A 7 -37.78 -22.95 -44.19
N THR A 8 -38.76 -23.17 -43.33
CA THR A 8 -39.75 -24.26 -43.45
C THR A 8 -41.11 -23.67 -43.80
N GLY A 9 -41.44 -23.55 -45.10
CA GLY A 9 -42.85 -23.49 -45.53
C GLY A 9 -43.29 -22.39 -46.52
N THR A 10 -43.73 -22.86 -47.69
CA THR A 10 -44.95 -22.58 -48.49
C THR A 10 -45.50 -21.17 -48.78
N ASP A 11 -45.12 -20.12 -48.07
CA ASP A 11 -45.68 -18.78 -48.33
C ASP A 11 -44.75 -17.97 -49.22
N GLY A 12 -45.02 -17.97 -50.55
CA GLY A 12 -44.60 -17.10 -51.67
C GLY A 12 -43.46 -16.06 -51.57
N ARG A 13 -42.59 -16.10 -50.57
CA ARG A 13 -41.39 -15.30 -50.39
C ARG A 13 -40.23 -16.26 -50.56
N ASN A 14 -39.42 -16.03 -51.58
CA ASN A 14 -38.19 -16.78 -51.86
C ASN A 14 -37.17 -16.58 -50.73
N LEU A 15 -37.37 -17.23 -49.58
CA LEU A 15 -36.44 -17.20 -48.47
C LEU A 15 -35.38 -18.28 -48.71
N HIS A 16 -34.15 -17.85 -48.98
CA HIS A 16 -33.00 -18.75 -49.05
C HIS A 16 -32.49 -19.06 -47.63
N PRO A 17 -31.99 -20.28 -47.37
CA PRO A 17 -31.35 -20.58 -46.10
C PRO A 17 -30.15 -19.66 -45.86
N LEU A 18 -29.98 -19.24 -44.62
CA LEU A 18 -28.93 -18.33 -44.19
C LEU A 18 -28.39 -18.75 -42.82
N VAL A 19 -27.16 -18.38 -42.52
CA VAL A 19 -26.57 -18.50 -41.18
C VAL A 19 -26.58 -17.14 -40.52
N ARG A 20 -27.25 -17.04 -39.37
CA ARG A 20 -27.31 -15.82 -38.57
C ARG A 20 -26.29 -15.89 -37.43
N LEU A 21 -25.43 -14.90 -37.34
CA LEU A 21 -24.47 -14.74 -36.25
C LEU A 21 -25.08 -13.88 -35.17
N HIS A 22 -25.23 -14.46 -33.99
CA HIS A 22 -25.71 -13.77 -32.81
C HIS A 22 -24.60 -13.55 -31.78
N THR A 23 -24.62 -12.37 -31.16
CA THR A 23 -23.84 -12.05 -29.97
C THR A 23 -24.74 -11.63 -28.83
N THR A 24 -24.38 -11.98 -27.60
CA THR A 24 -25.10 -11.52 -26.40
C THR A 24 -24.42 -10.29 -25.81
N SER A 25 -25.20 -9.28 -25.46
CA SER A 25 -24.75 -8.22 -24.58
C SER A 25 -25.93 -7.63 -23.79
N ASN A 26 -25.68 -7.31 -22.52
CA ASN A 26 -26.66 -6.92 -21.51
C ASN A 26 -27.95 -7.78 -21.58
N TYR A 27 -27.85 -9.10 -21.46
CA TYR A 27 -28.99 -10.05 -21.56
C TYR A 27 -29.80 -10.04 -22.86
N HIS A 28 -29.35 -9.31 -23.89
CA HIS A 28 -30.03 -9.24 -25.18
C HIS A 28 -29.19 -9.89 -26.28
N TRP A 29 -29.85 -10.55 -27.22
CA TRP A 29 -29.23 -11.16 -28.39
C TRP A 29 -29.29 -10.18 -29.55
N TYR A 30 -28.12 -9.86 -30.11
CA TYR A 30 -27.98 -8.98 -31.27
C TYR A 30 -27.49 -9.76 -32.48
N VAL A 31 -28.04 -9.46 -33.65
CA VAL A 31 -27.63 -10.02 -34.93
C VAL A 31 -26.40 -9.28 -35.44
N LYS A 32 -25.25 -9.94 -35.53
CA LYS A 32 -24.00 -9.35 -36.04
C LYS A 32 -23.84 -9.47 -37.54
N ALA A 33 -24.30 -10.57 -38.12
CA ALA A 33 -24.22 -10.81 -39.55
C ALA A 33 -25.21 -11.88 -39.97
N GLU A 34 -25.64 -11.81 -41.21
CA GLU A 34 -26.39 -12.85 -41.90
C GLU A 34 -25.59 -13.32 -43.11
N LEU A 35 -25.38 -14.62 -43.23
CA LEU A 35 -24.52 -15.24 -44.23
C LEU A 35 -25.38 -16.10 -45.16
N PRO A 36 -25.48 -15.76 -46.46
CA PRO A 36 -26.28 -16.54 -47.41
C PRO A 36 -25.63 -17.89 -47.70
N VAL A 37 -26.40 -18.97 -47.62
CA VAL A 37 -25.89 -20.34 -47.81
C VAL A 37 -25.67 -20.68 -49.29
N PHE A 38 -26.48 -20.13 -50.21
CA PHE A 38 -26.42 -20.41 -51.65
C PHE A 38 -25.92 -19.24 -52.50
N SER A 39 -25.46 -19.55 -53.72
CA SER A 39 -25.07 -18.54 -54.72
C SER A 39 -26.28 -17.85 -55.33
N LEU A 40 -26.08 -16.56 -55.64
CA LEU A 40 -26.98 -15.68 -56.41
C LEU A 40 -27.44 -16.25 -57.76
N GLN A 41 -26.82 -17.33 -58.25
CA GLN A 41 -27.05 -17.88 -59.59
C GLN A 41 -27.95 -19.13 -59.60
N SER A 42 -28.38 -19.65 -58.44
CA SER A 42 -29.19 -20.88 -58.37
C SER A 42 -30.69 -20.55 -58.26
N THR A 43 -31.37 -20.47 -59.40
CA THR A 43 -32.78 -20.01 -59.49
C THR A 43 -33.84 -21.10 -59.30
N TYR A 44 -33.47 -22.38 -59.16
CA TYR A 44 -34.43 -23.47 -58.96
C TYR A 44 -33.95 -24.47 -57.91
N LEU A 45 -34.56 -24.42 -56.72
CA LEU A 45 -34.44 -25.45 -55.68
C LEU A 45 -35.68 -26.35 -55.76
N ASP A 46 -35.76 -27.22 -56.77
CA ASP A 46 -36.67 -28.36 -56.70
C ASP A 46 -36.03 -29.44 -55.80
N TYR A 47 -36.65 -29.66 -54.62
CA TYR A 47 -36.35 -30.59 -53.50
C TYR A 47 -35.48 -31.85 -53.80
N PRO A 48 -34.68 -32.41 -52.86
CA PRO A 48 -34.92 -32.54 -51.41
C PRO A 48 -33.81 -31.92 -50.53
N VAL A 49 -34.02 -31.92 -49.20
CA VAL A 49 -33.21 -31.28 -48.14
C VAL A 49 -31.72 -31.17 -48.50
N PRO A 50 -31.18 -29.96 -48.79
CA PRO A 50 -29.76 -29.79 -49.06
C PRO A 50 -28.96 -30.22 -47.82
N VAL A 51 -27.98 -31.10 -48.01
CA VAL A 51 -27.04 -31.44 -46.92
C VAL A 51 -26.14 -30.24 -46.70
N VAL A 52 -26.49 -29.42 -45.72
CA VAL A 52 -25.67 -28.30 -45.25
C VAL A 52 -24.79 -28.80 -44.11
N ARG A 53 -23.47 -28.81 -44.32
CA ARG A 53 -22.52 -29.04 -43.22
C ARG A 53 -21.81 -27.74 -42.89
N MET A 54 -21.91 -27.33 -41.63
CA MET A 54 -21.21 -26.17 -41.10
C MET A 54 -20.00 -26.64 -40.28
N ALA A 55 -18.83 -26.09 -40.58
CA ALA A 55 -17.63 -26.23 -39.79
C ALA A 55 -17.23 -24.86 -39.24
N LEU A 56 -17.00 -24.81 -37.94
CA LEU A 56 -16.43 -23.65 -37.25
C LEU A 56 -14.94 -23.94 -37.05
N GLY A 57 -14.11 -23.08 -37.61
CA GLY A 57 -12.65 -23.19 -37.52
C GLY A 57 -12.03 -21.93 -36.92
N LYS A 58 -10.77 -22.05 -36.50
CA LYS A 58 -9.89 -20.90 -36.48
C LYS A 58 -9.57 -20.57 -37.94
N GLY A 59 -9.67 -19.31 -38.32
CA GLY A 59 -9.28 -18.85 -39.65
C GLY A 59 -7.81 -19.15 -39.93
N PRO A 60 -7.39 -19.10 -41.20
CA PRO A 60 -5.97 -19.22 -41.55
C PRO A 60 -5.13 -18.10 -40.92
N ASP A 61 -5.76 -16.95 -40.63
CA ASP A 61 -5.12 -15.76 -40.08
C ASP A 61 -5.34 -15.66 -38.56
N PHE A 62 -4.31 -15.20 -37.86
CA PHE A 62 -4.27 -15.05 -36.41
C PHE A 62 -5.53 -14.31 -35.90
N GLY A 63 -6.23 -14.87 -34.91
CA GLY A 63 -7.38 -14.22 -34.27
C GLY A 63 -8.71 -14.24 -35.02
N ALA A 64 -8.74 -14.68 -36.29
CA ALA A 64 -9.96 -14.74 -37.06
C ALA A 64 -10.76 -16.04 -36.81
N PHE A 65 -12.09 -15.96 -36.84
CA PHE A 65 -12.95 -17.14 -36.85
C PHE A 65 -13.38 -17.42 -38.28
N SER A 66 -13.29 -18.67 -38.72
CA SER A 66 -13.81 -19.07 -40.01
C SER A 66 -15.08 -19.90 -39.85
N ILE A 67 -16.05 -19.62 -40.71
CA ILE A 67 -17.24 -20.45 -40.88
C ILE A 67 -17.18 -20.99 -42.29
N ALA A 68 -16.97 -22.29 -42.42
CA ALA A 68 -17.08 -22.98 -43.70
C ALA A 68 -18.44 -23.66 -43.77
N ILE A 69 -19.20 -23.41 -44.83
CA ILE A 69 -20.47 -24.06 -45.12
C ILE A 69 -20.31 -24.84 -46.42
N ALA A 70 -20.44 -26.16 -46.33
CA ALA A 70 -20.50 -27.04 -47.48
C ALA A 70 -21.96 -27.32 -47.83
N THR A 71 -22.34 -27.04 -49.06
CA THR A 71 -23.69 -27.24 -49.61
C THR A 71 -23.63 -28.15 -50.83
N SER A 72 -24.48 -29.17 -50.88
CA SER A 72 -24.70 -29.93 -52.10
C SER A 72 -25.68 -29.19 -53.01
N VAL A 73 -25.25 -28.90 -54.25
CA VAL A 73 -26.04 -28.27 -55.31
C VAL A 73 -26.22 -29.30 -56.42
N LEU A 74 -27.46 -29.50 -56.86
CA LEU A 74 -27.80 -30.40 -57.96
C LEU A 74 -27.75 -29.61 -59.28
N GLU A 75 -26.81 -29.93 -60.19
CA GLU A 75 -26.72 -29.27 -61.50
C GLU A 75 -27.63 -29.94 -62.55
N THR A 76 -27.86 -31.25 -62.43
CA THR A 76 -28.78 -32.08 -63.26
C THR A 76 -29.24 -33.30 -62.46
N THR A 77 -30.24 -34.07 -62.93
CA THR A 77 -30.79 -35.27 -62.24
C THR A 77 -29.76 -36.37 -61.89
N ALA A 78 -28.52 -36.28 -62.37
CA ALA A 78 -27.47 -37.29 -62.19
C ALA A 78 -26.14 -36.77 -61.59
N VAL A 79 -25.94 -35.45 -61.40
CA VAL A 79 -24.66 -34.89 -60.92
C VAL A 79 -24.91 -33.91 -59.76
N SER A 80 -24.29 -34.20 -58.60
CA SER A 80 -24.27 -33.32 -57.43
C SER A 80 -22.87 -32.69 -57.27
N ARG A 81 -22.82 -31.37 -57.12
CA ARG A 81 -21.60 -30.62 -56.83
C ARG A 81 -21.63 -30.17 -55.37
N THR A 82 -20.52 -30.30 -54.66
CA THR A 82 -20.38 -29.70 -53.33
C THR A 82 -19.75 -28.33 -53.48
N GLU A 83 -20.46 -27.28 -53.14
CA GLU A 83 -19.93 -25.92 -53.03
C GLU A 83 -19.54 -25.69 -51.57
N VAL A 84 -18.29 -25.24 -51.32
CA VAL A 84 -17.83 -24.88 -49.98
C VAL A 84 -17.58 -23.38 -49.94
N ARG A 85 -18.26 -22.70 -49.03
CA ARG A 85 -18.13 -21.26 -48.80
C ARG A 85 -17.50 -21.02 -47.44
N THR A 86 -16.45 -20.21 -47.40
CA THR A 86 -15.76 -19.87 -46.16
C THR A 86 -15.87 -18.37 -45.92
N TRP A 87 -16.45 -18.01 -44.78
CA TRP A 87 -16.42 -16.64 -44.26
C TRP A 87 -15.37 -16.55 -43.18
N VAL A 88 -14.55 -15.50 -43.21
CA VAL A 88 -13.55 -15.20 -42.18
C VAL A 88 -13.98 -13.92 -41.46
N PHE A 89 -14.05 -13.98 -40.13
CA PHE A 89 -14.46 -12.88 -39.26
C PHE A 89 -13.27 -12.42 -38.44
N ALA A 90 -12.83 -11.19 -38.68
CA ALA A 90 -11.87 -10.48 -37.83
C ALA A 90 -12.62 -9.37 -37.06
N SER A 91 -12.47 -9.35 -35.73
CA SER A 91 -12.99 -8.28 -34.90
C SER A 91 -11.93 -7.20 -34.78
N THR A 92 -12.16 -6.04 -35.38
CA THR A 92 -11.25 -4.90 -35.28
C THR A 92 -11.91 -3.86 -34.39
N VAL A 93 -11.21 -3.49 -33.32
CA VAL A 93 -11.63 -2.40 -32.43
C VAL A 93 -10.47 -1.43 -32.41
N ASP A 94 -10.67 -0.28 -33.03
CA ASP A 94 -9.72 0.82 -32.96
C ASP A 94 -9.72 1.37 -31.52
N ARG A 95 -8.55 1.31 -30.87
CA ARG A 95 -8.28 1.86 -29.54
C ARG A 95 -7.11 2.83 -29.57
N SER A 96 -6.75 3.35 -30.74
CA SER A 96 -5.64 4.30 -30.93
C SER A 96 -5.73 5.46 -29.93
N CYS A 97 -4.60 6.00 -29.47
CA CYS A 97 -4.58 7.23 -28.67
C CYS A 97 -3.28 8.02 -28.81
N VAL A 98 -3.40 9.34 -28.94
CA VAL A 98 -2.43 10.34 -28.46
C VAL A 98 -3.16 11.63 -28.08
N SER A 99 -3.29 11.89 -26.77
CA SER A 99 -2.85 13.17 -26.17
C SER A 99 -2.95 13.09 -24.64
N SER A 100 -1.87 13.50 -23.97
CA SER A 100 -1.89 14.08 -22.63
C SER A 100 -2.14 15.59 -22.69
N SER A 101 -3.11 16.06 -23.48
CA SER A 101 -3.46 17.48 -23.45
C SER A 101 -4.16 17.76 -22.12
N THR A 102 -3.62 18.71 -21.38
CA THR A 102 -4.19 19.34 -20.18
C THR A 102 -5.45 20.16 -20.48
N LEU A 103 -6.02 20.02 -21.67
CA LEU A 103 -7.20 20.77 -22.06
C LEU A 103 -8.44 20.13 -21.47
N THR A 104 -9.16 20.95 -20.72
CA THR A 104 -10.47 20.75 -20.12
C THR A 104 -11.59 20.59 -21.19
N HIS A 105 -11.30 19.94 -22.32
CA HIS A 105 -12.30 19.69 -23.34
C HIS A 105 -13.27 18.62 -22.85
N THR A 106 -14.51 19.07 -22.67
CA THR A 106 -15.57 18.36 -21.97
C THR A 106 -16.11 17.16 -22.75
N TRP A 107 -15.67 16.90 -23.99
CA TRP A 107 -16.17 15.80 -24.84
C TRP A 107 -15.16 14.74 -25.19
N SER A 108 -15.26 13.64 -24.46
CA SER A 108 -14.65 12.38 -24.80
C SER A 108 -15.75 11.33 -24.63
N PRO A 109 -16.45 10.97 -25.72
CA PRO A 109 -17.57 10.07 -25.61
C PRO A 109 -17.07 8.64 -25.38
N SER A 110 -17.40 8.04 -24.24
CA SER A 110 -17.42 6.57 -24.09
C SER A 110 -18.64 6.00 -24.82
N LEU A 111 -18.85 6.41 -26.07
CA LEU A 111 -19.96 6.02 -26.93
C LEU A 111 -19.68 4.63 -27.48
N VAL A 112 -20.62 3.73 -27.25
CA VAL A 112 -20.52 2.35 -27.71
C VAL A 112 -21.64 2.08 -28.71
N ALA A 113 -21.25 1.54 -29.86
CA ALA A 113 -22.16 1.11 -30.90
C ALA A 113 -22.44 -0.40 -30.80
N THR A 114 -23.70 -0.78 -30.76
CA THR A 114 -24.18 -2.16 -30.84
C THR A 114 -24.89 -2.37 -32.16
N ILE A 115 -24.32 -3.22 -33.00
CA ILE A 115 -24.91 -3.64 -34.28
C ILE A 115 -25.96 -4.72 -34.03
N ASP A 116 -27.14 -4.54 -34.63
CA ASP A 116 -28.22 -5.51 -34.71
C ASP A 116 -28.85 -5.49 -36.11
N ALA A 117 -28.38 -6.38 -36.98
CA ALA A 117 -28.74 -6.45 -38.40
C ALA A 117 -28.52 -5.11 -39.14
N ASP A 118 -29.59 -4.43 -39.51
CA ASP A 118 -29.65 -3.13 -40.19
C ASP A 118 -29.75 -1.93 -39.22
N VAL A 119 -29.61 -2.18 -37.91
CA VAL A 119 -29.70 -1.16 -36.86
C VAL A 119 -28.36 -0.94 -36.14
N VAL A 120 -27.93 0.32 -36.02
CA VAL A 120 -26.86 0.74 -35.09
C VAL A 120 -27.48 1.35 -33.85
N ARG A 121 -27.26 0.72 -32.69
CA ARG A 121 -27.67 1.27 -31.38
C ARG A 121 -26.50 1.95 -30.70
N LEU A 122 -26.60 3.24 -30.44
CA LEU A 122 -25.57 4.04 -29.78
C LEU A 122 -25.92 4.26 -28.31
N THR A 123 -24.96 4.08 -27.41
CA THR A 123 -25.11 4.31 -25.97
C THR A 123 -23.92 5.07 -25.41
N ASP A 124 -24.14 6.21 -24.75
CA ASP A 124 -23.11 6.96 -24.04
C ASP A 124 -23.02 6.48 -22.59
N PHE A 125 -22.03 5.63 -22.29
CA PHE A 125 -21.84 5.07 -20.94
C PHE A 125 -21.33 6.08 -19.92
N THR A 126 -20.92 7.28 -20.32
CA THR A 126 -20.57 8.35 -19.36
C THR A 126 -21.83 8.90 -18.68
N ARG A 127 -22.93 9.03 -19.44
CA ARG A 127 -24.16 9.71 -19.01
C ARG A 127 -25.33 8.79 -18.76
N SER A 128 -25.28 7.56 -19.26
CA SER A 128 -26.43 6.65 -19.20
C SER A 128 -26.12 5.31 -18.54
N VAL A 129 -27.06 4.87 -17.71
CA VAL A 129 -27.14 3.51 -17.17
C VAL A 129 -28.32 2.86 -17.89
N VAL A 130 -28.05 2.11 -18.95
CA VAL A 130 -29.12 1.63 -19.86
C VAL A 130 -29.47 0.17 -19.57
N PRO A 131 -30.73 -0.16 -19.26
CA PRO A 131 -31.19 -1.54 -19.16
C PRO A 131 -31.18 -2.24 -20.54
N PRO A 132 -31.38 -3.56 -20.61
CA PRO A 132 -31.53 -4.27 -21.88
C PRO A 132 -32.77 -3.79 -22.66
N PRO A 133 -32.69 -3.53 -23.99
CA PRO A 133 -31.50 -3.52 -24.85
C PRO A 133 -30.69 -2.22 -24.72
N MET A 134 -29.37 -2.29 -24.93
CA MET A 134 -28.46 -1.14 -24.82
C MET A 134 -28.70 -0.15 -25.97
N CYS A 135 -29.57 0.82 -25.76
CA CYS A 135 -29.91 1.83 -26.75
C CYS A 135 -30.24 3.17 -26.09
N ALA A 136 -29.42 4.20 -26.35
CA ALA A 136 -29.79 5.59 -26.11
C ALA A 136 -30.37 6.21 -27.39
N THR A 137 -29.69 5.94 -28.52
CA THR A 137 -30.08 6.37 -29.86
C THR A 137 -30.06 5.17 -30.80
N LYS A 138 -31.10 5.02 -31.61
CA LYS A 138 -31.26 3.96 -32.59
C LYS A 138 -31.18 4.52 -34.00
N LEU A 139 -30.30 3.97 -34.82
CA LEU A 139 -30.14 4.30 -36.23
C LEU A 139 -30.59 3.09 -37.06
N SER A 140 -31.73 3.17 -37.74
CA SER A 140 -32.20 2.10 -38.64
C SER A 140 -32.00 2.51 -40.09
N PHE A 141 -31.29 1.69 -40.85
CA PHE A 141 -30.94 1.96 -42.24
C PHE A 141 -31.94 1.26 -43.16
N ALA A 142 -32.61 2.03 -44.03
CA ALA A 142 -33.57 1.50 -44.98
C ALA A 142 -32.82 0.67 -46.04
N SER A 143 -32.92 -0.66 -45.95
CA SER A 143 -32.37 -1.59 -46.93
C SER A 143 -33.49 -2.31 -47.69
N PRO A 144 -33.55 -2.22 -49.03
CA PRO A 144 -34.54 -2.96 -49.82
C PRO A 144 -34.38 -4.49 -49.74
N ASP A 145 -33.18 -5.00 -49.42
CA ASP A 145 -32.84 -6.44 -49.54
C ASP A 145 -32.28 -7.10 -48.26
N GLN A 146 -32.68 -6.66 -47.06
CA GLN A 146 -32.19 -7.22 -45.78
C GLN A 146 -30.66 -7.16 -45.58
N ALA A 147 -29.97 -6.17 -46.16
CA ALA A 147 -28.53 -6.00 -45.96
C ALA A 147 -28.21 -5.65 -44.49
N CYS A 148 -27.31 -6.42 -43.87
CA CYS A 148 -26.81 -6.14 -42.52
C CYS A 148 -25.65 -5.14 -42.55
N ILE A 149 -25.46 -4.41 -41.45
CA ILE A 149 -24.30 -3.53 -41.24
C ILE A 149 -23.02 -4.37 -41.15
N ALA A 150 -22.02 -4.00 -41.96
CA ALA A 150 -20.74 -4.69 -42.11
C ALA A 150 -19.62 -4.06 -41.27
N VAL A 151 -19.59 -2.72 -41.24
CA VAL A 151 -18.54 -1.92 -40.60
C VAL A 151 -19.19 -0.75 -39.88
N VAL A 152 -18.76 -0.50 -38.65
CA VAL A 152 -19.07 0.71 -37.87
C VAL A 152 -17.77 1.21 -37.29
N CYS A 153 -17.40 2.47 -37.56
CA CYS A 153 -16.17 3.06 -37.07
C CYS A 153 -16.45 4.41 -36.39
N LEU A 154 -16.00 4.55 -35.15
CA LEU A 154 -16.09 5.76 -34.34
C LEU A 154 -14.67 6.30 -34.06
N PRO A 155 -14.46 7.62 -34.09
CA PRO A 155 -13.17 8.21 -33.77
C PRO A 155 -12.87 8.10 -32.27
N GLY A 156 -11.59 7.90 -31.95
CA GLY A 156 -11.11 7.96 -30.57
C GLY A 156 -11.02 9.40 -30.03
N PRO A 157 -10.84 9.58 -28.70
CA PRO A 157 -10.75 10.90 -28.07
C PRO A 157 -9.56 11.75 -28.55
N TRP A 158 -8.55 11.13 -29.15
CA TRP A 158 -7.35 11.78 -29.66
C TRP A 158 -7.59 12.61 -30.94
N ALA A 159 -8.65 12.33 -31.72
CA ALA A 159 -8.97 13.05 -32.95
C ALA A 159 -9.42 14.51 -32.70
N THR A 160 -9.68 14.86 -31.43
CA THR A 160 -10.03 16.22 -30.98
C THR A 160 -8.87 17.22 -31.09
N GLY A 161 -7.61 16.76 -31.10
CA GLY A 161 -6.42 17.62 -30.97
C GLY A 161 -5.94 18.31 -32.26
N ALA A 162 -6.46 17.96 -33.44
CA ALA A 162 -5.91 18.44 -34.72
C ALA A 162 -6.64 19.67 -35.31
N SER A 163 -7.78 20.10 -34.75
CA SER A 163 -8.57 21.23 -35.27
C SER A 163 -8.53 22.41 -34.30
N GLU A 164 -7.41 23.14 -34.25
CA GLU A 164 -7.27 24.34 -33.42
C GLU A 164 -7.98 25.58 -33.99
N THR A 165 -8.73 25.48 -35.09
CA THR A 165 -9.28 26.67 -35.77
C THR A 165 -10.77 26.62 -36.16
N GLY A 166 -11.51 25.55 -35.84
CA GLY A 166 -12.91 25.40 -36.27
C GLY A 166 -13.95 25.48 -35.15
N THR A 167 -14.99 26.28 -35.33
CA THR A 167 -16.24 26.37 -34.54
C THR A 167 -17.07 25.07 -34.47
N HIS A 168 -16.54 23.92 -34.89
CA HIS A 168 -17.21 22.61 -35.00
C HIS A 168 -16.86 21.63 -33.87
N CYS A 169 -16.47 22.12 -32.68
CA CYS A 169 -15.96 21.30 -31.57
C CYS A 169 -16.97 20.33 -30.93
N ASN A 170 -18.21 20.23 -31.45
CA ASN A 170 -19.33 19.46 -30.87
C ASN A 170 -19.90 18.36 -31.79
N CYS A 171 -19.29 18.09 -32.95
CA CYS A 171 -19.72 17.02 -33.86
C CYS A 171 -18.70 15.85 -33.90
N LEU A 172 -19.17 14.60 -33.79
CA LEU A 172 -18.38 13.38 -33.90
C LEU A 172 -18.74 12.67 -35.21
N PRO A 173 -17.78 12.40 -36.12
CA PRO A 173 -18.06 11.60 -37.29
C PRO A 173 -18.27 10.12 -36.93
N LEU A 174 -19.09 9.43 -37.72
CA LEU A 174 -19.41 8.02 -37.62
C LEU A 174 -19.45 7.46 -39.04
N PHE A 175 -18.63 6.45 -39.31
CA PHE A 175 -18.64 5.74 -40.59
C PHE A 175 -19.40 4.42 -40.46
N VAL A 176 -20.37 4.18 -41.34
CA VAL A 176 -21.17 2.95 -41.38
C VAL A 176 -21.18 2.39 -42.79
N GLN A 177 -20.83 1.11 -42.97
CA GLN A 177 -20.93 0.43 -44.26
C GLN A 177 -21.87 -0.77 -44.15
N MET A 178 -22.76 -0.95 -45.12
CA MET A 178 -23.64 -2.12 -45.24
C MET A 178 -22.95 -3.24 -46.03
N ASN A 179 -23.36 -4.49 -45.81
CA ASN A 179 -22.89 -5.62 -46.63
C ASN A 179 -23.46 -5.54 -48.06
N GLU A 180 -22.76 -6.17 -49.00
CA GLU A 180 -23.25 -6.40 -50.36
C GLU A 180 -24.55 -7.25 -50.32
N SER A 181 -25.62 -6.80 -51.00
CA SER A 181 -26.90 -7.51 -51.05
C SER A 181 -26.76 -8.87 -51.76
N PRO A 182 -27.33 -9.96 -51.22
CA PRO A 182 -27.29 -11.29 -51.83
C PRO A 182 -28.32 -11.51 -52.95
N VAL A 183 -29.01 -10.48 -53.47
CA VAL A 183 -30.08 -10.64 -54.49
C VAL A 183 -29.82 -9.91 -55.82
N ALA A 184 -28.84 -9.00 -55.91
CA ALA A 184 -28.71 -8.10 -57.05
C ALA A 184 -27.96 -8.68 -58.27
N GLN A 185 -28.49 -9.73 -58.94
CA GLN A 185 -28.11 -10.06 -60.33
C GLN A 185 -29.26 -10.59 -61.23
N THR A 186 -30.54 -10.44 -60.85
CA THR A 186 -31.65 -11.00 -61.63
C THR A 186 -32.73 -9.97 -61.99
N VAL A 187 -32.37 -8.97 -62.81
CA VAL A 187 -33.36 -8.32 -63.70
C VAL A 187 -32.71 -8.03 -65.05
N VAL A 188 -32.81 -8.99 -65.98
CA VAL A 188 -32.76 -8.70 -67.42
C VAL A 188 -34.18 -8.30 -67.81
N SER A 189 -34.56 -7.05 -67.53
CA SER A 189 -35.73 -6.43 -68.17
C SER A 189 -35.22 -5.47 -69.23
N ASN A 190 -35.77 -5.61 -70.43
CA ASN A 190 -35.41 -4.89 -71.65
C ASN A 190 -35.92 -3.42 -71.61
N GLU A 191 -35.62 -2.68 -70.54
CA GLU A 191 -35.96 -1.27 -70.40
C GLU A 191 -34.69 -0.41 -70.26
N ARG A 192 -34.75 0.78 -70.85
CA ARG A 192 -33.61 1.64 -71.20
C ARG A 192 -32.91 2.34 -70.02
N ASN A 193 -33.12 1.90 -68.78
CA ASN A 193 -32.39 2.36 -67.59
C ASN A 193 -32.36 1.20 -66.57
N PRO A 194 -31.20 0.55 -66.31
CA PRO A 194 -31.13 -0.44 -65.25
C PRO A 194 -31.30 0.26 -63.88
N PRO A 195 -32.06 -0.29 -62.93
CA PRO A 195 -31.92 0.11 -61.54
C PRO A 195 -30.49 -0.26 -61.11
N MET A 196 -29.72 0.74 -60.67
CA MET A 196 -28.33 0.57 -60.25
C MET A 196 -28.16 -0.65 -59.35
N SER A 197 -27.15 -1.47 -59.63
CA SER A 197 -26.72 -2.53 -58.70
C SER A 197 -26.44 -1.89 -57.35
N VAL A 198 -27.19 -2.26 -56.31
CA VAL A 198 -27.00 -1.73 -54.97
C VAL A 198 -25.71 -2.33 -54.39
N SER A 199 -24.59 -1.72 -54.78
CA SER A 199 -23.28 -1.82 -54.16
C SER A 199 -23.40 -1.57 -52.64
N ALA A 200 -22.50 -2.15 -51.83
CA ALA A 200 -22.42 -1.92 -50.39
C ALA A 200 -22.53 -0.41 -50.07
N ALA A 201 -23.66 0.01 -49.50
CA ALA A 201 -23.89 1.42 -49.19
C ALA A 201 -23.01 1.85 -48.01
N ALA A 202 -22.18 2.88 -48.21
CA ALA A 202 -21.35 3.47 -47.17
C ALA A 202 -21.88 4.87 -46.79
N PHE A 203 -21.93 5.16 -45.50
CA PHE A 203 -22.49 6.37 -44.92
C PHE A 203 -21.45 7.07 -44.04
N TRP A 204 -21.38 8.40 -44.18
CA TRP A 204 -20.69 9.29 -43.26
C TRP A 204 -21.73 10.07 -42.46
N ILE A 205 -21.72 9.96 -41.13
CA ILE A 205 -22.73 10.54 -40.25
C ILE A 205 -22.03 11.46 -39.23
N GLU A 206 -22.59 12.63 -38.97
CA GLU A 206 -22.11 13.53 -37.90
C GLU A 206 -23.08 13.55 -36.72
N ILE A 207 -22.54 13.30 -35.53
CA ILE A 207 -23.28 13.15 -34.28
C ILE A 207 -22.99 14.34 -33.38
N GLU A 208 -24.01 15.03 -32.90
CA GLU A 208 -23.91 16.12 -31.91
C GLU A 208 -24.29 15.68 -30.48
N ARG A 209 -23.93 16.53 -29.53
CA ARG A 209 -24.21 16.37 -28.09
C ARG A 209 -25.62 16.78 -27.73
N GLY A 210 -26.32 15.86 -27.06
CA GLY A 210 -27.65 16.10 -26.51
C GLY A 210 -28.68 16.17 -27.61
N TRP A 211 -29.91 15.80 -27.27
CA TRP A 211 -31.01 15.82 -28.20
C TRP A 211 -31.71 17.20 -28.16
N PRO A 212 -31.63 18.01 -29.23
CA PRO A 212 -32.01 19.42 -29.23
C PRO A 212 -33.52 19.64 -29.45
N SER A 213 -34.23 18.67 -30.04
CA SER A 213 -35.65 18.77 -30.37
C SER A 213 -36.54 18.02 -29.36
N SER A 214 -37.82 18.40 -29.28
CA SER A 214 -38.84 17.63 -28.55
C SER A 214 -39.21 16.33 -29.28
N GLU A 215 -38.95 16.25 -30.59
CA GLU A 215 -39.27 15.10 -31.44
C GLU A 215 -38.33 13.93 -31.13
N ARG A 216 -38.90 12.73 -30.98
CA ARG A 216 -38.13 11.51 -30.68
C ARG A 216 -37.55 10.84 -31.92
N THR A 217 -37.95 11.25 -33.12
CA THR A 217 -37.59 10.57 -34.37
C THR A 217 -37.21 11.60 -35.44
N VAL A 218 -36.08 11.37 -36.13
CA VAL A 218 -35.57 12.23 -37.22
C VAL A 218 -35.21 11.34 -38.39
N SER A 219 -35.56 11.73 -39.62
CA SER A 219 -35.10 11.07 -40.85
C SER A 219 -33.94 11.85 -41.47
N LEU A 220 -32.89 11.13 -41.89
CA LEU A 220 -31.70 11.69 -42.51
C LEU A 220 -31.43 11.02 -43.86
N CYS A 221 -30.65 11.69 -44.72
CA CYS A 221 -30.19 11.17 -46.02
C CYS A 221 -31.36 10.67 -46.90
N GLU A 222 -32.33 11.55 -47.22
CA GLU A 222 -33.51 11.24 -48.06
C GLU A 222 -34.33 10.04 -47.54
N GLU A 223 -34.64 10.01 -46.24
CA GLU A 223 -35.39 8.92 -45.57
C GLU A 223 -34.69 7.55 -45.56
N ARG A 224 -33.41 7.47 -45.97
CA ARG A 224 -32.64 6.22 -45.90
C ARG A 224 -32.18 5.87 -44.49
N ILE A 225 -32.13 6.83 -43.57
CA ILE A 225 -31.76 6.61 -42.18
C ILE A 225 -32.87 7.14 -41.28
N THR A 226 -33.40 6.28 -40.43
CA THR A 226 -34.35 6.65 -39.37
C THR A 226 -33.62 6.67 -38.03
N VAL A 227 -33.69 7.79 -37.34
CA VAL A 227 -32.97 8.05 -36.08
C VAL A 227 -33.99 8.20 -34.96
N GLU A 228 -33.94 7.34 -33.95
CA GLU A 228 -34.90 7.34 -32.84
C GLU A 228 -34.18 7.53 -31.50
N ARG A 229 -34.70 8.41 -30.64
CA ARG A 229 -34.27 8.56 -29.25
C ARG A 229 -35.05 7.61 -28.35
N GLU A 230 -34.37 6.61 -27.82
CA GLU A 230 -34.95 5.61 -26.90
C GLU A 230 -34.91 6.08 -25.45
N GLN A 231 -33.97 6.97 -25.09
CA GLN A 231 -33.88 7.52 -23.74
C GLN A 231 -34.87 8.67 -23.47
N VAL A 232 -35.38 8.68 -22.24
CA VAL A 232 -36.28 9.74 -21.73
C VAL A 232 -35.54 11.06 -21.56
N ALA A 233 -34.32 11.02 -21.01
CA ALA A 233 -33.50 12.21 -20.79
C ALA A 233 -32.81 12.64 -22.10
N PRO A 234 -33.11 13.84 -22.64
CA PRO A 234 -32.55 14.30 -23.92
C PRO A 234 -31.03 14.50 -23.88
N GLU A 235 -30.48 14.87 -22.72
CA GLU A 235 -29.06 15.18 -22.52
C GLU A 235 -28.13 13.95 -22.53
N ALA A 236 -28.71 12.75 -22.42
CA ALA A 236 -27.99 11.48 -22.33
C ALA A 236 -27.94 10.70 -23.65
N ALA A 237 -28.68 11.15 -24.68
CA ALA A 237 -28.67 10.58 -26.02
C ALA A 237 -27.81 11.41 -26.99
N ALA A 238 -27.07 10.73 -27.86
CA ALA A 238 -26.29 11.37 -28.93
C ALA A 238 -27.20 11.60 -30.16
N CYS A 239 -27.12 12.76 -30.80
CA CYS A 239 -28.05 13.14 -31.87
C CYS A 239 -27.33 13.22 -33.24
N PRO A 240 -27.53 12.26 -34.16
CA PRO A 240 -27.13 12.37 -35.56
C PRO A 240 -27.81 13.58 -36.23
N ARG A 241 -27.02 14.50 -36.80
CA ARG A 241 -27.51 15.73 -37.44
C ARG A 241 -27.49 15.67 -38.94
N GLU A 242 -26.34 15.25 -39.48
CA GLU A 242 -26.10 15.20 -40.91
C GLU A 242 -25.61 13.81 -41.28
N ALA A 243 -26.05 13.30 -42.43
CA ALA A 243 -25.63 12.01 -42.96
C ALA A 243 -25.53 12.08 -44.48
N TRP A 244 -24.44 11.54 -45.03
CA TRP A 244 -24.17 11.50 -46.46
C TRP A 244 -23.94 10.06 -46.92
N LEU A 245 -24.59 9.69 -48.02
CA LEU A 245 -24.34 8.44 -48.73
C LEU A 245 -23.15 8.63 -49.69
N LEU A 246 -22.17 7.74 -49.61
CA LEU A 246 -20.97 7.77 -50.44
C LEU A 246 -21.24 7.04 -51.76
N THR A 247 -21.79 7.76 -52.75
CA THR A 247 -21.98 7.29 -54.14
C THR A 247 -20.80 7.66 -55.03
N GLU A 248 -20.72 7.07 -56.24
CA GLU A 248 -19.69 7.41 -57.24
C GLU A 248 -19.62 8.91 -57.54
N ASP A 249 -20.76 9.62 -57.51
CA ASP A 249 -20.83 11.07 -57.75
C ASP A 249 -20.26 11.91 -56.59
N SER A 250 -20.24 11.37 -55.37
CA SER A 250 -19.75 12.05 -54.17
C SER A 250 -18.26 11.82 -53.90
N LEU A 251 -17.66 10.84 -54.58
CA LEU A 251 -16.29 10.38 -54.39
C LEU A 251 -15.37 10.87 -55.51
N THR A 252 -14.20 11.37 -55.13
CA THR A 252 -13.15 11.80 -56.07
C THR A 252 -11.87 11.02 -55.81
N TYR A 253 -11.23 10.51 -56.87
CA TYR A 253 -10.00 9.72 -56.76
C TYR A 253 -8.79 10.55 -57.21
N LYS A 254 -7.72 10.55 -56.42
CA LYS A 254 -6.58 11.48 -56.59
C LYS A 254 -5.65 11.16 -57.78
N ASP A 255 -5.64 9.92 -58.28
CA ASP A 255 -4.63 9.44 -59.25
C ASP A 255 -5.14 9.21 -60.69
N GLY A 256 -6.06 10.04 -61.19
CA GLY A 256 -6.33 10.19 -62.64
C GLY A 256 -6.92 8.96 -63.38
N ASP A 257 -8.20 9.07 -63.72
CA ASP A 257 -8.99 8.26 -64.68
C ASP A 257 -9.21 6.75 -64.39
N ALA A 258 -10.51 6.42 -64.30
CA ALA A 258 -11.11 5.11 -64.00
C ALA A 258 -10.80 4.58 -62.60
N SER A 259 -11.84 4.52 -61.75
CA SER A 259 -11.80 3.83 -60.45
C SER A 259 -11.26 2.41 -60.64
N PRO A 260 -10.05 2.08 -60.14
CA PRO A 260 -9.64 0.69 -60.15
C PRO A 260 -10.68 -0.10 -59.34
N ALA A 261 -11.23 -1.20 -59.88
CA ALA A 261 -12.27 -1.98 -59.19
C ALA A 261 -11.85 -2.49 -57.80
N TRP A 262 -10.55 -2.45 -57.48
CA TRP A 262 -9.99 -2.78 -56.16
C TRP A 262 -9.96 -1.61 -55.16
N LEU A 263 -10.17 -0.37 -55.63
CA LEU A 263 -10.13 0.87 -54.85
C LEU A 263 -11.54 1.43 -54.55
N THR A 264 -12.58 0.90 -55.18
CA THR A 264 -13.96 1.35 -54.99
C THR A 264 -14.47 0.98 -53.59
N LEU A 265 -15.07 1.96 -52.89
CA LEU A 265 -15.81 1.76 -51.62
C LEU A 265 -17.06 0.88 -51.77
N SER A 266 -17.36 0.46 -53.00
CA SER A 266 -18.37 -0.56 -53.31
C SER A 266 -18.06 -1.93 -52.70
N ASN A 267 -16.79 -2.17 -52.38
CA ASN A 267 -16.31 -3.36 -51.71
C ASN A 267 -16.20 -3.13 -50.20
N ARG A 268 -16.41 -4.20 -49.43
CA ARG A 268 -16.25 -4.17 -47.96
C ARG A 268 -14.86 -3.69 -47.56
N VAL A 269 -14.83 -2.67 -46.71
CA VAL A 269 -13.61 -2.15 -46.10
C VAL A 269 -13.13 -3.09 -44.99
N LEU A 270 -11.82 -3.34 -44.95
CA LEU A 270 -11.12 -4.05 -43.89
C LEU A 270 -10.37 -3.02 -43.02
N HIS A 271 -10.19 -3.31 -41.72
CA HIS A 271 -9.40 -2.50 -40.77
C HIS A 271 -9.45 -0.98 -41.00
N SER A 272 -10.35 -0.26 -40.32
CA SER A 272 -10.45 1.20 -40.42
C SER A 272 -9.93 1.89 -39.17
N VAL A 273 -9.20 2.99 -39.34
CA VAL A 273 -8.68 3.84 -38.26
C VAL A 273 -8.87 5.30 -38.64
N TRP A 274 -9.38 6.11 -37.72
CA TRP A 274 -9.46 7.55 -37.96
C TRP A 274 -8.06 8.17 -37.90
N ILE A 275 -7.81 9.25 -38.64
CA ILE A 275 -6.58 10.08 -38.54
C ILE A 275 -6.87 11.45 -37.89
N ASP A 276 -8.06 11.98 -38.15
CA ASP A 276 -8.64 13.19 -37.54
C ASP A 276 -10.18 13.12 -37.74
N PHE A 277 -10.94 14.18 -37.44
CA PHE A 277 -12.41 14.17 -37.64
C PHE A 277 -12.86 14.30 -39.12
N SER A 278 -11.93 14.49 -40.06
CA SER A 278 -12.17 14.62 -41.50
C SER A 278 -11.63 13.45 -42.31
N SER A 279 -10.72 12.64 -41.77
CA SER A 279 -9.91 11.68 -42.51
C SER A 279 -9.95 10.29 -41.87
N LEU A 280 -10.35 9.28 -42.65
CA LEU A 280 -10.45 7.87 -42.26
C LEU A 280 -9.52 7.02 -43.13
N CYS A 281 -8.54 6.35 -42.52
CA CYS A 281 -7.72 5.36 -43.21
C CYS A 281 -8.34 3.97 -43.11
N PHE A 282 -8.20 3.18 -44.17
CA PHE A 282 -8.74 1.84 -44.23
C PHE A 282 -7.97 0.91 -45.15
N VAL A 283 -8.12 -0.40 -44.94
CA VAL A 283 -7.56 -1.43 -45.82
C VAL A 283 -8.63 -1.88 -46.81
N ASN A 284 -8.25 -2.06 -48.06
CA ASN A 284 -9.18 -2.53 -49.09
C ASN A 284 -9.58 -4.01 -48.90
N LYS A 285 -10.62 -4.49 -49.60
CA LYS A 285 -11.11 -5.88 -49.52
C LYS A 285 -10.05 -6.95 -49.82
N THR A 286 -9.03 -6.62 -50.62
CA THR A 286 -7.96 -7.57 -50.93
C THR A 286 -6.91 -7.67 -49.84
N GLY A 287 -6.92 -6.80 -48.83
CA GLY A 287 -5.90 -6.77 -47.77
C GLY A 287 -4.54 -6.28 -48.26
N ARG A 288 -4.46 -5.64 -49.44
CA ARG A 288 -3.18 -5.31 -50.10
C ARG A 288 -2.93 -3.83 -50.30
N ALA A 289 -3.90 -2.97 -50.02
CA ALA A 289 -3.75 -1.54 -50.12
C ALA A 289 -4.32 -0.82 -48.90
N VAL A 290 -3.61 0.21 -48.43
CA VAL A 290 -4.11 1.19 -47.46
C VAL A 290 -4.60 2.41 -48.22
N CYS A 291 -5.85 2.77 -48.00
CA CYS A 291 -6.52 3.91 -48.60
C CYS A 291 -6.93 4.91 -47.50
N MET A 292 -7.13 6.16 -47.90
CA MET A 292 -7.64 7.22 -47.03
C MET A 292 -8.86 7.86 -47.66
N LEU A 293 -9.91 8.05 -46.87
CA LEU A 293 -11.13 8.77 -47.19
C LEU A 293 -11.12 10.10 -46.43
N THR A 294 -11.06 11.21 -47.16
CA THR A 294 -11.00 12.57 -46.59
C THR A 294 -12.23 13.38 -46.99
N LYS A 295 -12.89 14.00 -46.01
CA LYS A 295 -13.98 14.97 -46.25
C LYS A 295 -13.37 16.33 -46.62
N LEU A 296 -13.68 16.83 -47.82
CA LEU A 296 -13.19 18.12 -48.29
C LEU A 296 -14.07 19.26 -47.76
N THR A 297 -13.47 20.26 -47.10
CA THR A 297 -14.16 21.43 -46.54
C THR A 297 -14.06 22.62 -47.51
N GLY A 298 -15.20 23.15 -47.99
CA GLY A 298 -15.22 24.37 -48.83
C GLY A 298 -16.28 24.44 -49.95
N GLU A 299 -17.03 23.38 -50.23
CA GLU A 299 -18.09 23.38 -51.26
C GLU A 299 -19.52 23.35 -50.65
N VAL A 300 -20.53 23.78 -51.42
CA VAL A 300 -21.96 23.84 -51.01
C VAL A 300 -22.54 22.45 -50.69
N SER A 301 -21.90 21.38 -51.19
CA SER A 301 -22.17 19.97 -50.87
C SER A 301 -20.84 19.30 -50.52
N PRO A 302 -20.75 18.49 -49.45
CA PRO A 302 -19.50 17.85 -49.07
C PRO A 302 -19.10 16.80 -50.11
N ARG A 303 -17.90 16.96 -50.68
CA ARG A 303 -17.23 15.95 -51.51
C ARG A 303 -16.24 15.16 -50.66
N PHE A 304 -16.08 13.89 -51.01
CA PHE A 304 -15.15 12.99 -50.37
C PHE A 304 -14.03 12.61 -51.33
N GLN A 305 -12.80 12.61 -50.85
CA GLN A 305 -11.64 12.20 -51.64
C GLN A 305 -11.12 10.86 -51.15
N VAL A 306 -10.86 9.94 -52.08
CA VAL A 306 -10.21 8.65 -51.82
C VAL A 306 -8.82 8.65 -52.44
N SER A 307 -7.80 8.43 -51.62
CA SER A 307 -6.40 8.31 -52.05
C SER A 307 -5.79 6.98 -51.60
N CYS A 308 -5.00 6.34 -52.46
CA CYS A 308 -4.20 5.17 -52.08
C CYS A 308 -2.89 5.64 -51.45
N LEU A 309 -2.60 5.22 -50.21
CA LEU A 309 -1.40 5.63 -49.48
C LEU A 309 -0.24 4.63 -49.67
N ALA A 310 -0.54 3.32 -49.61
CA ALA A 310 0.47 2.27 -49.72
C ALA A 310 -0.11 0.97 -50.25
N THR A 311 0.72 0.16 -50.92
CA THR A 311 0.35 -1.14 -51.50
C THR A 311 1.40 -2.21 -51.24
N VAL A 312 0.97 -3.45 -51.04
CA VAL A 312 1.85 -4.63 -50.99
C VAL A 312 2.24 -5.02 -52.40
N GLN A 313 3.54 -5.19 -52.65
CA GLN A 313 4.05 -5.60 -53.96
C GLN A 313 3.43 -6.94 -54.39
N THR A 314 3.19 -7.11 -55.68
CA THR A 314 2.59 -8.34 -56.23
C THR A 314 3.43 -9.61 -55.97
N SER A 315 4.73 -9.45 -55.73
CA SER A 315 5.66 -10.53 -55.36
C SER A 315 5.56 -10.97 -53.90
N ASP A 316 4.96 -10.14 -53.04
CA ASP A 316 4.76 -10.45 -51.63
C ASP A 316 3.36 -11.03 -51.42
N SER A 317 3.29 -12.18 -50.77
CA SER A 317 2.03 -12.91 -50.54
C SER A 317 1.29 -12.47 -49.28
N ARG A 318 1.93 -11.66 -48.42
CA ARG A 318 1.41 -11.22 -47.12
C ARG A 318 0.28 -10.19 -47.28
N HIS A 319 -0.68 -10.20 -46.36
CA HIS A 319 -1.74 -9.17 -46.28
C HIS A 319 -1.54 -8.21 -45.10
N ILE A 320 -2.20 -7.07 -45.20
CA ILE A 320 -2.28 -6.05 -44.15
C ILE A 320 -3.40 -6.47 -43.19
N ILE A 321 -3.04 -6.66 -41.93
CA ILE A 321 -3.94 -7.21 -40.89
C ILE A 321 -4.23 -6.21 -39.78
N GLY A 322 -3.78 -4.97 -39.88
CA GLY A 322 -4.24 -3.91 -39.01
C GLY A 322 -3.60 -2.56 -39.25
N LEU A 323 -4.28 -1.53 -38.72
CA LEU A 323 -3.89 -0.13 -38.76
C LEU A 323 -4.02 0.49 -37.37
N ALA A 324 -3.11 1.40 -37.00
CA ALA A 324 -3.26 2.25 -35.82
C ALA A 324 -2.68 3.65 -36.05
N ASN A 325 -3.39 4.68 -35.59
CA ASN A 325 -2.93 6.05 -35.68
C ASN A 325 -1.99 6.38 -34.52
N GLY A 326 -0.85 7.02 -34.85
CA GLY A 326 0.21 7.39 -33.92
C GLY A 326 0.51 8.89 -33.90
N PRO A 327 1.35 9.33 -32.95
CA PRO A 327 1.68 10.75 -32.77
C PRO A 327 2.35 11.34 -34.01
N GLY A 328 2.03 12.59 -34.32
CA GLY A 328 2.64 13.34 -35.41
C GLY A 328 2.19 12.91 -36.81
N GLY A 329 0.99 12.34 -36.95
CA GLY A 329 0.42 11.92 -38.25
C GLY A 329 1.10 10.67 -38.83
N LYS A 330 1.68 9.82 -37.97
CA LYS A 330 2.32 8.57 -38.35
C LYS A 330 1.32 7.41 -38.20
N LEU A 331 0.97 6.75 -39.31
CA LEU A 331 0.13 5.57 -39.35
C LEU A 331 0.98 4.30 -39.23
N ALA A 332 0.66 3.44 -38.27
CA ALA A 332 1.24 2.10 -38.13
C ALA A 332 0.45 1.10 -38.99
N ILE A 333 1.15 0.31 -39.81
CA ILE A 333 0.59 -0.68 -40.73
C ILE A 333 1.22 -2.04 -40.42
N GLN A 334 0.44 -3.02 -39.99
CA GLN A 334 0.92 -4.34 -39.60
C GLN A 334 0.68 -5.39 -40.71
N LEU A 335 1.71 -6.18 -41.03
CA LEU A 335 1.62 -7.35 -41.90
C LEU A 335 1.43 -8.66 -41.10
N GLU A 336 1.07 -9.74 -41.80
CA GLU A 336 0.79 -11.08 -41.24
C GLU A 336 1.90 -11.68 -40.36
N ASP A 337 3.15 -11.31 -40.57
CA ASP A 337 4.31 -11.82 -39.83
C ASP A 337 4.66 -11.00 -38.57
N GLY A 338 3.87 -9.96 -38.27
CA GLY A 338 4.09 -9.07 -37.13
C GLY A 338 5.01 -7.89 -37.42
N GLU A 339 5.45 -7.70 -38.67
CA GLU A 339 6.16 -6.49 -39.09
C GLU A 339 5.22 -5.29 -39.13
N VAL A 340 5.68 -4.16 -38.59
CA VAL A 340 4.93 -2.90 -38.55
C VAL A 340 5.72 -1.81 -39.28
N PHE A 341 5.11 -1.26 -40.32
CA PHE A 341 5.63 -0.11 -41.05
C PHE A 341 4.99 1.17 -40.54
N THR A 342 5.78 2.23 -40.38
CA THR A 342 5.27 3.55 -40.02
C THR A 342 5.27 4.49 -41.22
N LEU A 343 4.11 5.05 -41.54
CA LEU A 343 3.87 5.92 -42.69
C LEU A 343 3.46 7.31 -42.24
N LEU A 344 4.10 8.38 -42.76
CA LEU A 344 3.71 9.75 -42.42
C LEU A 344 2.60 10.25 -43.37
N VAL A 345 1.34 10.21 -42.91
CA VAL A 345 0.14 10.39 -43.75
C VAL A 345 0.11 11.76 -44.43
N HIS A 346 0.36 12.85 -43.70
CA HIS A 346 0.30 14.21 -44.27
C HIS A 346 1.36 14.49 -45.35
N LYS A 347 2.52 13.82 -45.30
CA LYS A 347 3.53 13.97 -46.37
C LYS A 347 3.08 13.25 -47.64
N GLU A 348 2.56 12.04 -47.52
CA GLU A 348 2.11 11.28 -48.69
C GLU A 348 0.85 11.87 -49.33
N GLU A 349 -0.06 12.42 -48.53
CA GLU A 349 -1.17 13.19 -49.06
C GLU A 349 -0.68 14.37 -49.91
N ALA A 350 0.43 15.03 -49.55
CA ALA A 350 0.99 16.13 -50.32
C ALA A 350 1.76 15.67 -51.59
N THR A 351 2.36 14.48 -51.60
CA THR A 351 3.16 13.97 -52.74
C THR A 351 2.34 13.22 -53.79
N GLY A 352 1.23 12.59 -53.42
CA GLY A 352 0.39 11.79 -54.33
C GLY A 352 1.08 10.54 -54.89
N ARG A 353 2.13 10.01 -54.23
CA ARG A 353 2.84 8.80 -54.68
C ARG A 353 2.39 7.58 -53.88
N VAL A 354 2.01 6.50 -54.57
CA VAL A 354 1.69 5.21 -53.94
C VAL A 354 2.99 4.45 -53.60
N LEU A 355 3.12 4.00 -52.35
CA LEU A 355 4.35 3.35 -51.87
C LEU A 355 4.25 1.82 -51.89
N PRO A 356 5.21 1.10 -52.51
CA PRO A 356 5.30 -0.34 -52.41
C PRO A 356 6.03 -0.80 -51.13
N PHE A 357 5.51 -1.81 -50.42
CA PHE A 357 6.25 -2.52 -49.37
C PHE A 357 7.30 -3.48 -50.02
N SER A 358 8.60 -3.32 -49.77
CA SER A 358 9.66 -4.17 -50.36
C SER A 358 10.59 -4.82 -49.31
N HIS A 359 11.06 -6.04 -49.58
CA HIS A 359 11.85 -6.88 -48.65
C HIS A 359 13.38 -6.88 -48.91
N VAL A 360 13.89 -6.07 -49.84
CA VAL A 360 15.27 -6.24 -50.32
C VAL A 360 16.25 -5.30 -49.62
N SER A 361 17.04 -5.87 -48.73
CA SER A 361 18.31 -5.33 -48.25
C SER A 361 19.35 -5.35 -49.37
N THR A 362 19.30 -4.37 -50.28
CA THR A 362 20.43 -4.09 -51.18
C THR A 362 20.70 -2.60 -51.23
N ASN A 363 21.79 -2.20 -50.56
CA ASN A 363 22.67 -1.03 -50.77
C ASN A 363 22.30 -0.01 -51.87
N LEU A 364 21.12 0.61 -51.81
CA LEU A 364 20.79 1.85 -52.50
C LEU A 364 20.11 2.79 -51.50
N LEU A 365 20.96 3.50 -50.77
CA LEU A 365 20.64 4.75 -50.08
C LEU A 365 20.00 5.72 -51.11
N ALA A 366 18.70 6.02 -50.99
CA ALA A 366 18.15 7.38 -51.19
C ALA A 366 16.60 7.52 -51.21
N GLU A 367 15.77 6.50 -51.46
CA GLU A 367 14.34 6.77 -51.71
C GLU A 367 13.37 5.72 -51.13
N VAL A 368 13.25 5.63 -49.79
CA VAL A 368 12.15 4.90 -49.16
C VAL A 368 11.51 5.79 -48.08
N PRO A 369 10.22 6.19 -48.19
CA PRO A 369 9.60 7.17 -47.28
C PRO A 369 8.91 6.55 -46.06
N PHE A 370 9.15 5.26 -45.77
CA PHE A 370 8.77 4.68 -44.48
C PHE A 370 9.66 5.24 -43.37
N ALA A 371 9.05 5.76 -42.30
CA ALA A 371 9.78 6.48 -41.26
C ALA A 371 10.59 5.54 -40.34
N CYS A 372 10.12 4.30 -40.14
CA CYS A 372 10.74 3.27 -39.31
C CYS A 372 10.04 1.92 -39.52
N ARG A 373 10.80 0.83 -39.37
CA ARG A 373 10.31 -0.56 -39.31
C ARG A 373 10.38 -1.05 -37.87
N LEU A 374 9.27 -1.53 -37.35
CA LEU A 374 9.16 -2.14 -36.02
C LEU A 374 8.79 -3.62 -36.17
N ARG A 375 9.21 -4.46 -35.24
CA ARG A 375 8.83 -5.88 -35.26
C ARG A 375 8.12 -6.26 -33.96
N LEU A 376 6.84 -6.64 -34.07
CA LEU A 376 6.13 -7.26 -32.97
C LEU A 376 6.52 -8.75 -32.89
N PRO A 377 6.57 -9.34 -31.68
CA PRO A 377 6.93 -10.75 -31.51
C PRO A 377 5.90 -11.72 -32.11
N PHE A 378 4.70 -11.24 -32.43
CA PHE A 378 3.63 -11.99 -33.10
C PHE A 378 2.63 -11.01 -33.72
N ALA A 379 1.89 -11.47 -34.73
CA ALA A 379 0.77 -10.75 -35.31
C ALA A 379 -0.35 -10.52 -34.26
N CYS A 380 -0.71 -9.25 -34.08
CA CYS A 380 -1.75 -8.81 -33.15
C CYS A 380 -3.02 -8.40 -33.89
N ASP A 381 -4.17 -8.69 -33.28
CA ASP A 381 -5.51 -8.39 -33.83
C ASP A 381 -5.99 -7.01 -33.37
N HIS A 382 -5.49 -6.56 -32.23
CA HIS A 382 -5.71 -5.23 -31.67
C HIS A 382 -4.37 -4.61 -31.36
N PHE A 383 -4.10 -3.41 -31.85
CA PHE A 383 -2.95 -2.65 -31.41
C PHE A 383 -3.25 -1.16 -31.35
N PHE A 384 -2.57 -0.49 -30.44
CA PHE A 384 -2.81 0.91 -30.10
C PHE A 384 -1.54 1.51 -29.53
N ILE A 385 -1.37 2.82 -29.70
CA ILE A 385 -0.20 3.53 -29.18
C ILE A 385 -0.60 4.18 -27.86
N VAL A 386 0.32 4.24 -26.89
CA VAL A 386 0.11 4.82 -25.57
C VAL A 386 1.23 5.78 -25.25
N GLN A 387 0.89 6.98 -24.76
CA GLN A 387 1.83 7.99 -24.32
C GLN A 387 2.13 7.85 -22.81
N TYR A 388 3.41 7.88 -22.45
CA TYR A 388 3.90 7.95 -21.07
C TYR A 388 4.62 9.28 -20.80
N THR A 389 4.49 9.80 -19.58
CA THR A 389 5.09 11.07 -19.12
C THR A 389 5.95 10.87 -17.86
N SER A 390 6.94 11.73 -17.63
CA SER A 390 7.78 11.73 -16.41
C SER A 390 7.28 12.74 -15.37
N PHE A 391 7.35 12.39 -14.06
CA PHE A 391 7.03 13.30 -12.95
C PHE A 391 8.07 14.41 -12.70
N ASP A 392 9.35 14.16 -12.99
CA ASP A 392 10.43 15.09 -12.64
C ASP A 392 10.46 16.31 -13.57
N PRO A 393 10.54 17.56 -13.04
CA PRO A 393 10.77 18.73 -13.86
C PRO A 393 12.16 18.64 -14.52
N PRO A 394 12.31 19.05 -15.80
CA PRO A 394 13.59 18.98 -16.48
C PRO A 394 14.61 19.88 -15.76
N VAL A 395 15.66 19.28 -15.22
CA VAL A 395 16.77 19.98 -14.57
C VAL A 395 17.38 20.95 -15.58
N ALA A 396 17.34 22.25 -15.28
CA ALA A 396 17.98 23.28 -16.07
C ALA A 396 19.51 23.04 -16.09
N MET A 397 20.01 22.54 -17.21
CA MET A 397 21.44 22.60 -17.52
C MET A 397 21.81 24.08 -17.67
N VAL A 398 22.68 24.59 -16.80
CA VAL A 398 23.31 25.90 -16.94
C VAL A 398 24.23 25.84 -18.17
N GLY A 399 23.73 26.34 -19.30
CA GLY A 399 24.47 26.49 -20.54
C GLY A 399 23.63 27.30 -21.52
N ALA A 400 24.10 28.50 -21.86
CA ALA A 400 23.37 29.54 -22.59
C ALA A 400 22.76 29.06 -23.92
N GLY A 401 21.49 29.41 -24.13
CA GLY A 401 20.79 29.29 -25.40
C GLY A 401 19.29 29.08 -25.20
N THR A 402 18.48 30.03 -25.63
CA THR A 402 17.01 29.97 -25.65
C THR A 402 16.55 28.71 -26.40
N GLY A 403 16.18 27.66 -25.66
CA GLY A 403 15.72 26.39 -26.19
C GLY A 403 14.46 25.93 -25.46
N VAL A 404 13.38 25.77 -26.23
CA VAL A 404 12.04 25.36 -25.83
C VAL A 404 12.05 24.16 -24.86
N HIS A 405 11.33 24.28 -23.74
CA HIS A 405 11.09 23.22 -22.77
C HIS A 405 10.55 21.94 -23.44
N ARG A 406 11.37 20.89 -23.56
CA ARG A 406 10.90 19.58 -24.02
C ARG A 406 10.35 18.78 -22.83
N ASN A 407 9.04 18.59 -22.78
CA ASN A 407 8.43 17.56 -21.95
C ASN A 407 9.02 16.19 -22.34
N CYS A 408 9.56 15.45 -21.37
CA CYS A 408 10.07 14.10 -21.58
C CYS A 408 8.87 13.14 -21.74
N THR A 409 8.37 12.97 -22.96
CA THR A 409 7.33 12.01 -23.34
C THR A 409 7.94 10.82 -24.06
N LYS A 410 7.38 9.62 -23.86
CA LYS A 410 7.70 8.42 -24.64
C LYS A 410 6.42 7.78 -25.12
N HIS A 411 6.39 7.30 -26.36
CA HIS A 411 5.26 6.53 -26.87
C HIS A 411 5.64 5.04 -26.98
N LEU A 412 4.68 4.17 -26.72
CA LEU A 412 4.81 2.72 -26.88
C LEU A 412 3.65 2.21 -27.74
N LEU A 413 3.95 1.34 -28.70
CA LEU A 413 2.95 0.59 -29.46
C LEU A 413 2.65 -0.72 -28.74
N PHE A 414 1.40 -0.92 -28.34
CA PHE A 414 0.90 -2.14 -27.72
C PHE A 414 0.16 -3.00 -28.73
N GLY A 415 0.39 -4.31 -28.72
CA GLY A 415 -0.33 -5.28 -29.51
C GLY A 415 -0.92 -6.41 -28.64
N LEU A 416 -2.22 -6.68 -28.77
CA LEU A 416 -2.92 -7.79 -28.15
C LEU A 416 -3.29 -8.82 -29.23
N GLN A 417 -2.81 -10.04 -29.05
CA GLN A 417 -3.25 -11.19 -29.83
C GLN A 417 -4.39 -11.90 -29.08
N SER A 418 -5.62 -11.75 -29.56
CA SER A 418 -6.83 -12.25 -28.89
C SER A 418 -6.88 -13.77 -28.85
N SER A 419 -6.29 -14.44 -29.85
CA SER A 419 -6.28 -15.91 -29.95
C SER A 419 -5.38 -16.61 -28.92
N SER A 420 -4.30 -15.95 -28.50
CA SER A 420 -3.33 -16.49 -27.53
C SER A 420 -3.35 -15.75 -26.19
N HIS A 421 -4.14 -14.68 -26.08
CA HIS A 421 -4.22 -13.83 -24.89
C HIS A 421 -2.86 -13.24 -24.49
N ARG A 422 -2.05 -12.80 -25.46
CA ARG A 422 -0.73 -12.21 -25.19
C ARG A 422 -0.71 -10.74 -25.56
N LEU A 423 -0.22 -9.92 -24.63
CA LEU A 423 -0.01 -8.48 -24.82
C LEU A 423 1.49 -8.22 -25.01
N CYS A 424 1.86 -7.52 -26.07
CA CYS A 424 3.22 -7.09 -26.35
C CYS A 424 3.31 -5.56 -26.43
N ALA A 425 4.53 -5.04 -26.26
CA ALA A 425 4.84 -3.63 -26.39
C ALA A 425 6.18 -3.44 -27.12
N VAL A 426 6.25 -2.43 -27.98
CA VAL A 426 7.46 -1.99 -28.66
C VAL A 426 7.58 -0.46 -28.55
N PRO A 427 8.79 0.11 -28.37
CA PRO A 427 8.94 1.56 -28.34
C PRO A 427 8.51 2.19 -29.66
N TRP A 428 7.85 3.33 -29.57
CA TRP A 428 7.45 4.09 -30.74
C TRP A 428 8.48 5.17 -31.08
N PRO A 429 8.88 5.32 -32.35
CA PRO A 429 9.89 6.29 -32.75
C PRO A 429 9.33 7.72 -32.75
N ASP A 430 9.64 8.48 -31.70
CA ASP A 430 9.18 9.87 -31.50
C ASP A 430 9.95 10.91 -32.33
N THR A 431 11.09 10.56 -32.92
CA THR A 431 11.90 11.48 -33.71
C THR A 431 11.20 11.82 -35.03
N THR A 432 10.96 13.11 -35.26
CA THR A 432 10.37 13.64 -36.50
C THR A 432 11.42 14.01 -37.57
N ALA A 433 12.72 13.84 -37.29
CA ALA A 433 13.78 14.58 -37.98
C ALA A 433 15.10 13.85 -38.32
N SER A 434 15.17 12.52 -38.43
CA SER A 434 16.42 11.89 -38.92
C SER A 434 16.16 10.79 -39.94
N VAL A 435 16.80 10.93 -41.10
CA VAL A 435 16.80 10.06 -42.29
C VAL A 435 17.73 8.83 -42.09
N VAL A 436 18.22 8.60 -40.87
CA VAL A 436 19.05 7.44 -40.58
C VAL A 436 18.13 6.26 -40.24
N PRO A 437 18.24 5.11 -40.94
CA PRO A 437 17.50 3.91 -40.57
C PRO A 437 17.90 3.52 -39.15
N VAL A 438 16.97 3.70 -38.21
CA VAL A 438 17.12 3.26 -36.82
C VAL A 438 17.07 1.73 -36.82
N GLU A 439 17.96 1.12 -36.03
CA GLU A 439 18.08 -0.32 -35.82
C GLU A 439 16.70 -0.97 -35.55
N GLU A 440 16.53 -2.23 -35.98
CA GLU A 440 15.31 -3.01 -35.72
C GLU A 440 15.06 -3.13 -34.20
N GLU A 441 14.15 -2.31 -33.66
CA GLU A 441 13.71 -2.46 -32.26
C GLU A 441 12.66 -3.58 -32.19
N GLU A 442 13.07 -4.72 -31.61
CA GLU A 442 12.17 -5.85 -31.38
C GLU A 442 11.26 -5.62 -30.17
N GLY A 443 9.96 -5.80 -30.37
CA GLY A 443 8.95 -5.74 -29.33
C GLY A 443 9.03 -6.91 -28.34
N ARG A 444 8.53 -6.69 -27.12
CA ARG A 444 8.54 -7.69 -26.04
C ARG A 444 7.12 -8.06 -25.64
N CYS A 445 6.92 -9.32 -25.24
CA CYS A 445 5.67 -9.76 -24.63
C CYS A 445 5.64 -9.27 -23.18
N VAL A 446 4.74 -8.34 -22.86
CA VAL A 446 4.66 -7.70 -21.53
C VAL A 446 3.70 -8.39 -20.56
N MET A 447 2.77 -9.20 -21.07
CA MET A 447 1.82 -9.98 -20.25
C MET A 447 1.26 -11.17 -21.01
N GLN A 448 1.21 -12.34 -20.36
CA GLN A 448 0.41 -13.47 -20.83
C GLN A 448 -0.98 -13.47 -20.16
N LEU A 449 -1.93 -14.20 -20.75
CA LEU A 449 -3.31 -14.27 -20.26
C LEU A 449 -4.06 -12.93 -20.24
N CYS A 450 -3.70 -11.98 -21.10
CA CYS A 450 -4.44 -10.72 -21.27
C CYS A 450 -5.81 -10.99 -21.94
N SER A 451 -6.90 -10.56 -21.30
CA SER A 451 -8.26 -10.75 -21.80
C SER A 451 -8.81 -9.51 -22.50
N SER A 452 -8.53 -8.31 -22.02
CA SER A 452 -8.95 -7.06 -22.66
C SER A 452 -8.15 -5.86 -22.14
N THR A 453 -8.18 -4.75 -22.88
CA THR A 453 -7.52 -3.50 -22.52
C THR A 453 -8.47 -2.32 -22.70
N ALA A 454 -8.28 -1.25 -21.94
CA ALA A 454 -8.92 0.03 -22.22
C ALA A 454 -8.01 1.16 -21.75
N LEU A 455 -8.08 2.28 -22.45
CA LEU A 455 -7.32 3.46 -22.07
C LEU A 455 -8.20 4.41 -21.26
N HIS A 456 -7.64 4.89 -20.15
CA HIS A 456 -8.13 6.01 -19.36
C HIS A 456 -7.15 7.19 -19.46
N SER A 457 -7.58 8.42 -19.18
CA SER A 457 -6.76 9.64 -19.34
C SER A 457 -5.40 9.59 -18.64
N HIS A 458 -5.34 8.94 -17.48
CA HIS A 458 -4.13 8.82 -16.66
C HIS A 458 -3.66 7.37 -16.46
N PHE A 459 -4.41 6.37 -16.96
CA PHE A 459 -4.12 4.95 -16.73
C PHE A 459 -4.36 4.08 -17.97
N LEU A 460 -3.52 3.07 -18.17
CA LEU A 460 -3.82 1.94 -19.04
C LEU A 460 -4.45 0.82 -18.21
N LEU A 461 -5.70 0.46 -18.52
CA LEU A 461 -6.44 -0.60 -17.85
C LEU A 461 -6.26 -1.92 -18.61
N VAL A 462 -5.90 -2.98 -17.88
CA VAL A 462 -5.67 -4.30 -18.47
C VAL A 462 -6.38 -5.36 -17.62
N THR A 463 -7.15 -6.24 -18.24
CA THR A 463 -7.71 -7.42 -17.57
C THR A 463 -6.98 -8.70 -17.93
N SER A 464 -6.91 -9.62 -16.98
CA SER A 464 -6.38 -10.97 -17.16
C SER A 464 -7.51 -12.01 -17.27
N LEU A 465 -7.22 -13.18 -17.85
CA LEU A 465 -8.04 -14.40 -17.72
C LEU A 465 -8.06 -14.98 -16.30
N GLN A 466 -7.17 -14.51 -15.41
CA GLN A 466 -7.19 -14.82 -13.98
C GLN A 466 -8.09 -13.87 -13.18
N ASP A 467 -9.08 -13.25 -13.82
CA ASP A 467 -10.08 -12.39 -13.19
C ASP A 467 -9.46 -11.23 -12.40
N LYS A 468 -8.46 -10.57 -12.99
CA LYS A 468 -7.72 -9.44 -12.39
C LYS A 468 -7.80 -8.22 -13.29
N LEU A 469 -7.94 -7.04 -12.69
CA LEU A 469 -7.85 -5.72 -13.34
C LEU A 469 -6.61 -4.96 -12.84
N PHE A 470 -5.73 -4.61 -13.77
CA PHE A 470 -4.55 -3.78 -13.56
C PHE A 470 -4.83 -2.34 -14.00
N CYS A 471 -4.41 -1.37 -13.19
CA CYS A 471 -4.47 0.06 -13.51
C CYS A 471 -3.04 0.61 -13.60
N LEU A 472 -2.46 0.63 -14.80
CA LEU A 472 -1.08 1.08 -15.02
C LEU A 472 -1.03 2.60 -15.19
N PRO A 473 -0.30 3.35 -14.34
CA PRO A 473 -0.22 4.81 -14.48
C PRO A 473 0.56 5.20 -15.74
N LEU A 474 0.05 6.21 -16.46
CA LEU A 474 0.71 6.77 -17.64
C LEU A 474 1.80 7.80 -17.28
N SER A 475 1.73 8.36 -16.06
CA SER A 475 2.80 9.20 -15.50
C SER A 475 3.68 8.38 -14.56
N LEU A 476 4.98 8.32 -14.86
CA LEU A 476 5.96 7.49 -14.17
C LEU A 476 7.08 8.32 -13.53
N PRO A 477 7.67 7.87 -12.42
CA PRO A 477 8.84 8.52 -11.82
C PRO A 477 10.06 8.38 -12.73
N GLY A 478 11.04 9.29 -12.63
CA GLY A 478 12.16 9.37 -13.57
C GLY A 478 13.00 8.08 -13.68
N SER A 479 13.07 7.26 -12.63
CA SER A 479 13.74 5.95 -12.65
C SER A 479 13.00 4.93 -13.54
N GLU A 480 11.68 4.82 -13.38
CA GLU A 480 10.84 3.92 -14.18
C GLU A 480 10.66 4.41 -15.61
N PHE A 481 10.58 5.73 -15.81
CA PHE A 481 10.43 6.35 -17.11
C PHE A 481 11.63 6.06 -18.06
N ARG A 482 12.83 5.82 -17.50
CA ARG A 482 14.00 5.40 -18.29
C ARG A 482 13.77 4.05 -18.98
N SER A 483 13.04 3.13 -18.34
CA SER A 483 12.75 1.79 -18.87
C SER A 483 11.26 1.45 -18.73
N VAL A 484 10.42 2.16 -19.50
CA VAL A 484 8.94 2.05 -19.43
C VAL A 484 8.46 0.61 -19.64
N ILE A 485 8.95 -0.08 -20.67
CA ILE A 485 8.58 -1.48 -20.95
C ILE A 485 8.89 -2.39 -19.76
N SER A 486 10.07 -2.26 -19.15
CA SER A 486 10.44 -3.06 -17.98
C SER A 486 9.57 -2.72 -16.76
N SER A 487 9.18 -1.44 -16.57
CA SER A 487 8.23 -1.07 -15.50
C SER A 487 6.87 -1.73 -15.71
N ILE A 488 6.36 -1.73 -16.95
CA ILE A 488 5.09 -2.37 -17.31
C ILE A 488 5.16 -3.88 -17.13
N GLU A 489 6.21 -4.51 -17.62
CA GLU A 489 6.47 -5.93 -17.39
C GLU A 489 6.45 -6.25 -15.90
N ASN A 490 7.17 -5.49 -15.07
CA ASN A 490 7.20 -5.73 -13.62
C ASN A 490 5.81 -5.56 -12.96
N ARG A 491 5.00 -4.60 -13.42
CA ARG A 491 3.64 -4.37 -12.91
C ARG A 491 2.65 -5.44 -13.36
N LEU A 492 2.87 -6.07 -14.51
CA LEU A 492 2.02 -7.12 -15.08
C LEU A 492 2.50 -8.55 -14.78
N ARG A 493 3.78 -8.75 -14.43
CA ARG A 493 4.42 -10.06 -14.13
C ARG A 493 3.82 -10.80 -12.93
N GLY A 494 2.96 -10.17 -12.13
CA GLY A 494 2.16 -10.83 -11.07
C GLY A 494 1.10 -11.82 -11.59
N VAL A 495 1.13 -12.20 -12.87
CA VAL A 495 0.12 -13.01 -13.57
C VAL A 495 0.69 -14.32 -14.14
N ASP A 496 1.99 -14.39 -14.42
CA ASP A 496 2.56 -15.50 -15.18
C ASP A 496 3.38 -16.41 -14.28
N MET A 497 2.74 -17.18 -13.39
CA MET A 497 3.30 -18.43 -12.85
C MET A 497 2.17 -19.32 -12.30
N ASN A 498 2.30 -20.63 -12.52
CA ASN A 498 1.52 -21.69 -11.86
C ASN A 498 1.38 -21.42 -10.34
N PRO A 499 0.33 -21.95 -9.67
CA PRO A 499 0.05 -21.72 -8.24
C PRO A 499 1.11 -22.35 -7.34
N GLY A 500 2.31 -21.79 -7.33
CA GLY A 500 3.52 -22.33 -6.70
C GLY A 500 4.75 -21.43 -6.79
N HIS A 501 4.76 -20.38 -7.64
CA HIS A 501 5.82 -19.36 -7.66
C HIS A 501 5.22 -17.96 -7.57
N THR A 502 5.43 -17.28 -6.45
CA THR A 502 5.08 -15.85 -6.31
C THR A 502 6.29 -14.99 -6.65
N PRO A 503 6.27 -14.17 -7.73
CA PRO A 503 7.19 -13.06 -7.83
C PRO A 503 6.81 -12.03 -6.76
N VAL A 504 7.79 -11.60 -5.96
CA VAL A 504 7.63 -10.50 -5.00
C VAL A 504 7.32 -9.22 -5.79
N SER A 505 6.04 -8.87 -5.87
CA SER A 505 5.58 -7.58 -6.39
C SER A 505 6.07 -6.48 -5.47
N THR A 506 7.08 -5.74 -5.90
CA THR A 506 7.57 -4.49 -5.29
C THR A 506 6.73 -3.27 -5.69
N SER A 507 5.53 -3.49 -6.24
CA SER A 507 4.68 -2.38 -6.65
C SER A 507 3.86 -1.84 -5.47
N PRO A 508 3.69 -0.51 -5.33
CA PRO A 508 2.82 0.08 -4.33
C PRO A 508 1.42 -0.53 -4.42
N ALA A 509 0.73 -0.76 -3.31
CA ALA A 509 -0.63 -1.30 -3.17
C ALA A 509 -1.69 -0.63 -4.08
N ASN A 510 -1.43 0.57 -4.59
CA ASN A 510 -2.21 1.18 -5.68
C ASN A 510 -2.07 0.47 -7.05
N ASN A 511 -1.19 -0.53 -7.16
CA ASN A 511 -0.96 -1.37 -8.34
C ASN A 511 -1.30 -2.84 -8.09
N ALA A 512 -1.83 -3.18 -6.90
CA ALA A 512 -2.36 -4.51 -6.66
C ALA A 512 -3.58 -4.71 -7.58
N PRO A 513 -3.61 -5.79 -8.37
CA PRO A 513 -4.73 -6.01 -9.28
C PRO A 513 -6.03 -6.17 -8.49
N ARG A 514 -7.09 -5.49 -8.95
CA ARG A 514 -8.44 -5.69 -8.42
C ARG A 514 -8.98 -7.03 -8.92
N LEU A 515 -9.49 -7.85 -8.01
CA LEU A 515 -10.21 -9.07 -8.38
C LEU A 515 -11.54 -8.73 -9.07
N LEU A 516 -11.82 -9.44 -10.15
CA LEU A 516 -13.06 -9.40 -10.93
C LEU A 516 -13.79 -10.73 -10.78
N GLU A 517 -15.03 -10.79 -11.25
CA GLU A 517 -15.71 -12.08 -11.47
C GLU A 517 -15.17 -12.76 -12.73
N GLY A 518 -15.21 -14.10 -12.71
CA GLY A 518 -14.85 -15.01 -13.78
C GLY A 518 -15.13 -14.48 -15.18
N GLY A 519 -14.10 -14.24 -15.99
CA GLY A 519 -14.22 -13.93 -17.43
C GLY A 519 -14.75 -12.55 -17.79
N ALA A 520 -14.76 -11.58 -16.86
CA ALA A 520 -15.11 -10.19 -17.13
C ALA A 520 -14.14 -9.53 -18.14
N ARG A 521 -14.68 -8.72 -19.05
CA ARG A 521 -13.90 -7.98 -20.08
C ARG A 521 -14.25 -6.51 -20.07
N ILE A 522 -13.26 -5.64 -20.24
CA ILE A 522 -13.47 -4.19 -20.36
C ILE A 522 -14.05 -3.87 -21.73
N ILE A 523 -15.15 -3.12 -21.73
CA ILE A 523 -15.74 -2.51 -22.93
C ILE A 523 -15.16 -1.11 -23.12
N THR A 524 -15.29 -0.26 -22.10
CA THR A 524 -14.87 1.14 -22.14
C THR A 524 -14.61 1.70 -20.74
N ALA A 525 -13.87 2.80 -20.66
CA ALA A 525 -13.62 3.56 -19.44
C ALA A 525 -14.02 5.03 -19.66
N GLU A 526 -14.58 5.65 -18.62
CA GLU A 526 -14.94 7.07 -18.62
C GLU A 526 -13.67 7.91 -18.50
N THR A 527 -13.37 8.69 -19.53
CA THR A 527 -12.24 9.64 -19.55
C THR A 527 -12.34 10.67 -18.42
N PHE A 528 -11.25 10.90 -17.69
CA PHE A 528 -11.16 11.77 -16.50
C PHE A 528 -12.17 11.45 -15.38
N GLY A 529 -12.95 10.39 -15.53
CA GLY A 529 -13.96 9.96 -14.59
C GLY A 529 -13.46 8.80 -13.74
N THR A 530 -14.41 8.09 -13.13
CA THR A 530 -14.08 6.94 -12.27
C THR A 530 -14.70 5.64 -12.76
N LYS A 531 -15.61 5.69 -13.74
CA LYS A 531 -16.36 4.52 -14.22
C LYS A 531 -15.54 3.68 -15.19
N VAL A 532 -15.58 2.37 -14.98
CA VAL A 532 -15.12 1.36 -15.94
C VAL A 532 -16.27 0.39 -16.18
N VAL A 533 -16.63 0.19 -17.45
CA VAL A 533 -17.73 -0.70 -17.85
C VAL A 533 -17.16 -2.06 -18.26
N LEU A 534 -17.57 -3.09 -17.53
CA LEU A 534 -17.22 -4.48 -17.76
C LEU A 534 -18.39 -5.23 -18.39
N GLN A 535 -18.08 -6.15 -19.30
CA GLN A 535 -19.00 -7.18 -19.76
C GLN A 535 -18.70 -8.48 -19.05
N MET A 536 -19.70 -9.06 -18.39
CA MET A 536 -19.62 -10.38 -17.78
C MET A 536 -19.79 -11.47 -18.84
N PRO A 537 -19.33 -12.72 -18.62
CA PRO A 537 -19.48 -13.79 -19.61
C PRO A 537 -20.92 -14.09 -20.01
N ARG A 538 -21.87 -13.81 -19.10
CA ARG A 538 -23.31 -13.96 -19.31
C ARG A 538 -23.88 -12.87 -20.24
N GLY A 539 -23.08 -11.86 -20.56
CA GLY A 539 -23.43 -10.70 -21.38
C GLY A 539 -23.71 -9.44 -20.56
N ASN A 540 -23.96 -9.55 -19.26
CA ASN A 540 -24.35 -8.43 -18.37
C ASN A 540 -23.31 -7.31 -18.38
N LEU A 541 -23.77 -6.07 -18.23
CA LEU A 541 -22.88 -4.94 -18.00
C LEU A 541 -22.78 -4.62 -16.53
N GLU A 542 -21.56 -4.44 -16.06
CA GLU A 542 -21.26 -4.00 -14.71
C GLU A 542 -20.39 -2.75 -14.73
N VAL A 543 -20.77 -1.76 -13.93
CA VAL A 543 -19.99 -0.54 -13.76
C VAL A 543 -19.22 -0.64 -12.45
N ILE A 544 -17.90 -0.58 -12.54
CA ILE A 544 -17.03 -0.53 -11.37
C ILE A 544 -16.31 0.82 -11.28
N HIS A 545 -15.90 1.17 -10.06
CA HIS A 545 -15.07 2.33 -9.79
C HIS A 545 -13.76 1.87 -9.14
N PRO A 546 -12.68 1.66 -9.91
CA PRO A 546 -11.38 1.29 -9.36
C PRO A 546 -10.85 2.36 -8.40
N PRO A 547 -10.31 1.99 -7.22
CA PRO A 547 -9.80 2.95 -6.25
C PRO A 547 -8.77 3.93 -6.83
N ALA A 548 -7.88 3.44 -7.71
CA ALA A 548 -6.89 4.26 -8.40
C ALA A 548 -7.54 5.44 -9.16
N LEU A 549 -8.64 5.20 -9.87
CA LEU A 549 -9.36 6.26 -10.60
C LEU A 549 -10.10 7.20 -9.65
N VAL A 550 -10.66 6.68 -8.54
CA VAL A 550 -11.32 7.50 -7.52
C VAL A 550 -10.33 8.46 -6.85
N PHE A 551 -9.12 8.00 -6.53
CA PHE A 551 -8.08 8.86 -5.97
C PHE A 551 -7.54 9.88 -6.96
N ASP A 552 -7.37 9.48 -8.22
CA ASP A 552 -6.96 10.39 -9.28
C ASP A 552 -7.98 11.51 -9.50
N TYR A 553 -9.27 11.19 -9.41
CA TYR A 553 -10.36 12.17 -9.46
C TYR A 553 -10.41 13.09 -8.23
N LEU A 554 -10.07 12.59 -7.04
CA LEU A 554 -10.07 13.37 -5.79
C LEU A 554 -8.89 14.35 -5.70
N ARG A 555 -7.72 14.00 -6.26
CA ARG A 555 -6.49 14.80 -6.21
C ARG A 555 -6.69 16.28 -6.61
N PRO A 556 -7.24 16.62 -7.80
CA PRO A 556 -7.45 18.01 -8.19
C PRO A 556 -8.47 18.73 -7.29
N LEU A 557 -9.43 18.03 -6.69
CA LEU A 557 -10.39 18.62 -5.75
C LEU A 557 -9.72 19.02 -4.43
N TYR A 558 -8.79 18.21 -3.93
CA TYR A 558 -8.01 18.56 -2.75
C TYR A 558 -7.05 19.72 -3.01
N ASP A 559 -6.37 19.72 -4.17
CA ASP A 559 -5.44 20.81 -4.50
C ASP A 559 -6.15 22.15 -4.72
N SER A 560 -7.37 22.14 -5.26
CA SER A 560 -8.23 23.32 -5.41
C SER A 560 -9.03 23.68 -4.14
N CYS A 561 -8.86 22.94 -3.04
CA CYS A 561 -9.60 23.12 -1.78
C CYS A 561 -11.13 23.08 -1.93
N GLN A 562 -11.65 22.30 -2.89
CA GLN A 562 -13.08 22.05 -3.08
C GLN A 562 -13.53 20.87 -2.22
N TYR A 563 -13.64 21.12 -0.91
CA TYR A 563 -13.92 20.07 0.07
C TYR A 563 -15.35 19.50 -0.03
N ALA A 564 -16.33 20.31 -0.44
CA ALA A 564 -17.72 19.87 -0.53
C ALA A 564 -17.92 18.78 -1.60
N THR A 565 -17.38 19.00 -2.80
CA THR A 565 -17.41 18.03 -3.90
C THR A 565 -16.58 16.79 -3.55
N ALA A 566 -15.41 16.98 -2.93
CA ALA A 566 -14.58 15.86 -2.47
C ALA A 566 -15.32 14.96 -1.47
N ILE A 567 -15.98 15.51 -0.44
CA ILE A 567 -16.75 14.71 0.53
C ILE A 567 -17.90 13.95 -0.11
N GLN A 568 -18.61 14.55 -1.07
CA GLN A 568 -19.68 13.85 -1.79
C GLN A 568 -19.15 12.63 -2.55
N VAL A 569 -18.01 12.77 -3.21
CA VAL A 569 -17.34 11.68 -3.92
C VAL A 569 -16.84 10.63 -2.94
N MET A 570 -16.17 11.04 -1.87
CA MET A 570 -15.68 10.13 -0.82
C MET A 570 -16.83 9.34 -0.19
N ARG A 571 -17.97 9.98 0.11
CA ARG A 571 -19.17 9.33 0.64
C ARG A 571 -19.74 8.32 -0.34
N ARG A 572 -19.87 8.70 -1.62
CA ARG A 572 -20.39 7.83 -2.69
C ARG A 572 -19.54 6.56 -2.85
N HIS A 573 -18.22 6.69 -2.74
CA HIS A 573 -17.27 5.59 -2.91
C HIS A 573 -16.78 4.98 -1.59
N ARG A 574 -17.33 5.41 -0.45
CA ARG A 574 -16.97 4.95 0.91
C ARG A 574 -15.47 5.08 1.23
N VAL A 575 -14.85 6.17 0.77
CA VAL A 575 -13.47 6.54 1.11
C VAL A 575 -13.45 7.19 2.49
N ASN A 576 -12.47 6.81 3.33
CA ASN A 576 -12.34 7.35 4.68
C ASN A 576 -12.03 8.87 4.65
N PHE A 577 -12.80 9.66 5.40
CA PHE A 577 -12.70 11.12 5.43
C PHE A 577 -11.38 11.62 6.03
N ASN A 578 -10.65 10.80 6.79
CA ASN A 578 -9.31 11.12 7.28
C ASN A 578 -8.33 11.49 6.17
N LEU A 579 -8.56 10.97 4.95
CA LEU A 579 -7.74 11.30 3.78
C LEU A 579 -7.72 12.81 3.48
N ILE A 580 -8.76 13.56 3.84
CA ILE A 580 -8.81 15.01 3.64
C ILE A 580 -7.69 15.71 4.43
N TYR A 581 -7.45 15.26 5.66
CA TYR A 581 -6.33 15.75 6.48
C TYR A 581 -5.02 15.11 6.03
N ASP A 582 -5.00 13.78 5.88
CA ASP A 582 -3.78 13.00 5.62
C ASP A 582 -3.14 13.30 4.25
N TYR A 583 -3.93 13.70 3.24
CA TYR A 583 -3.41 14.10 1.93
C TYR A 583 -2.50 15.34 2.01
N SER A 584 -2.84 16.33 2.84
CA SER A 584 -2.05 17.55 3.01
C SER A 584 -2.39 18.25 4.33
N PRO A 585 -1.78 17.81 5.46
CA PRO A 585 -2.11 18.31 6.80
C PRO A 585 -2.00 19.84 6.91
N ASN A 586 -0.92 20.42 6.38
CA ASN A 586 -0.65 21.85 6.44
C ASN A 586 -1.69 22.68 5.65
N LYS A 587 -2.07 22.22 4.45
CA LYS A 587 -3.08 22.91 3.62
C LYS A 587 -4.45 22.84 4.31
N PHE A 588 -4.82 21.69 4.87
CA PHE A 588 -6.08 21.52 5.57
C PHE A 588 -6.18 22.40 6.83
N LEU A 589 -5.15 22.37 7.70
CA LEU A 589 -5.16 23.17 8.93
C LEU A 589 -5.24 24.67 8.66
N THR A 590 -4.55 25.15 7.62
CA THR A 590 -4.60 26.57 7.21
C THR A 590 -5.98 26.95 6.68
N ASN A 591 -6.64 26.04 5.96
CA ASN A 591 -7.92 26.29 5.29
C ASN A 591 -9.13 25.68 6.04
N ILE A 592 -9.01 25.36 7.32
CA ILE A 592 -10.06 24.67 8.07
C ILE A 592 -11.34 25.51 8.18
N SER A 593 -11.20 26.84 8.21
CA SER A 593 -12.36 27.76 8.17
C SER A 593 -13.09 27.71 6.84
N ASN A 594 -12.37 27.50 5.73
CA ASN A 594 -12.97 27.30 4.41
C ASN A 594 -13.71 25.95 4.35
N PHE A 595 -13.08 24.89 4.88
CA PHE A 595 -13.72 23.58 5.02
C PHE A 595 -15.06 23.67 5.76
N VAL A 596 -15.10 24.26 6.95
CA VAL A 596 -16.33 24.37 7.77
C VAL A 596 -17.44 25.17 7.07
N ARG A 597 -17.09 26.20 6.26
CA ARG A 597 -18.05 27.02 5.52
C ARG A 597 -18.62 26.33 4.28
N GLN A 598 -17.81 25.53 3.57
CA GLN A 598 -18.25 24.81 2.38
C GLN A 598 -19.22 23.66 2.70
N MET A 599 -19.21 23.15 3.94
CA MET A 599 -20.09 22.04 4.33
C MET A 599 -21.54 22.48 4.48
N GLU A 600 -22.41 21.95 3.62
CA GLU A 600 -23.86 22.17 3.69
C GLU A 600 -24.45 21.51 4.94
N SER A 601 -24.15 20.23 5.17
CA SER A 601 -24.56 19.49 6.36
C SER A 601 -23.47 19.41 7.42
N VAL A 602 -23.89 19.66 8.67
CA VAL A 602 -23.09 19.53 9.89
C VAL A 602 -22.71 18.07 10.15
N ASP A 603 -23.50 17.11 9.64
CA ASP A 603 -23.29 15.68 9.83
C ASP A 603 -21.99 15.19 9.20
N TYR A 604 -21.56 15.81 8.09
CA TYR A 604 -20.29 15.44 7.45
C TYR A 604 -19.08 15.80 8.29
N ILE A 605 -19.15 16.92 9.03
CA ILE A 605 -18.10 17.33 9.96
C ILE A 605 -18.10 16.37 11.16
N THR A 606 -19.28 16.03 11.69
CA THR A 606 -19.42 15.03 12.75
C THR A 606 -18.82 13.69 12.33
N LEU A 607 -19.12 13.22 11.12
CA LEU A 607 -18.60 11.96 10.59
C LEU A 607 -17.07 11.97 10.45
N LEU A 608 -16.50 13.07 9.95
CA LEU A 608 -15.04 13.26 9.90
C LEU A 608 -14.42 13.14 11.31
N ILE A 609 -14.98 13.80 12.31
CA ILE A 609 -14.46 13.76 13.67
C ILE A 609 -14.63 12.36 14.29
N THR A 610 -15.72 11.65 13.98
CA THR A 610 -15.91 10.28 14.49
C THR A 610 -14.95 9.29 13.87
N ASP A 611 -14.64 9.42 12.59
CA ASP A 611 -13.74 8.52 11.86
C ASP A 611 -12.26 8.85 12.07
N LEU A 612 -11.96 9.96 12.75
CA LEU A 612 -10.60 10.41 13.04
C LEU A 612 -9.80 9.37 13.83
N ARG A 613 -8.66 8.97 13.26
CA ARG A 613 -7.70 8.04 13.84
C ARG A 613 -6.30 8.66 13.87
N GLU A 614 -5.48 8.19 14.80
CA GLU A 614 -4.06 8.59 14.88
C GLU A 614 -3.24 8.06 13.69
N GLU A 615 -3.65 6.93 13.11
CA GLU A 615 -3.04 6.36 11.92
C GLU A 615 -3.19 7.29 10.71
N ASP A 616 -2.14 7.38 9.90
CA ASP A 616 -2.16 8.09 8.63
C ASP A 616 -2.83 7.21 7.56
N THR A 617 -4.04 7.61 7.15
CA THR A 617 -4.80 6.91 6.12
C THR A 617 -4.24 7.13 4.72
N ALA A 618 -3.50 8.22 4.49
CA ALA A 618 -2.71 8.37 3.27
C ALA A 618 -1.57 7.37 3.27
N GLN A 619 -0.96 7.03 4.40
CA GLN A 619 0.10 6.01 4.40
C GLN A 619 -0.41 4.59 4.18
N THR A 620 -1.56 4.23 4.74
CA THR A 620 -2.15 2.89 4.54
C THR A 620 -2.77 2.69 3.16
N ILE A 621 -3.12 3.77 2.45
CA ILE A 621 -3.78 3.73 1.12
C ILE A 621 -2.84 4.18 -0.02
N LEU A 622 -1.93 5.14 0.22
CA LEU A 622 -0.96 5.70 -0.73
C LEU A 622 0.49 5.27 -0.45
N SER A 623 0.90 5.04 0.80
CA SER A 623 2.27 4.63 1.15
C SER A 623 2.45 3.11 1.24
N THR A 624 2.63 2.53 0.06
CA THR A 624 3.70 1.51 -0.12
C THR A 624 4.71 2.10 -1.08
N SER A 625 5.16 3.30 -0.72
CA SER A 625 6.18 4.08 -1.41
C SER A 625 7.14 4.64 -0.37
N ASP A 626 7.85 3.75 0.32
CA ASP A 626 9.15 4.13 0.86
C ASP A 626 10.17 3.84 -0.23
N SER A 627 10.54 4.91 -0.92
CA SER A 627 11.81 5.03 -1.61
C SER A 627 12.93 4.59 -0.65
N THR A 628 13.50 3.43 -0.91
CA THR A 628 14.71 2.96 -0.25
C THR A 628 15.89 3.85 -0.66
N LEU A 629 16.14 4.89 0.13
CA LEU A 629 17.49 5.45 0.25
C LEU A 629 18.36 4.42 0.97
N SER A 630 19.65 4.37 0.61
CA SER A 630 20.61 3.45 1.21
C SER A 630 20.77 3.67 2.73
N PRO A 631 20.99 2.59 3.52
CA PRO A 631 21.17 2.69 4.97
C PRO A 631 22.35 3.58 5.40
N ASP A 632 23.41 3.68 4.60
CA ASP A 632 24.59 4.51 4.92
C ASP A 632 24.32 6.02 4.81
N ALA A 633 23.41 6.46 3.94
CA ALA A 633 23.07 7.89 3.81
C ALA A 633 22.05 8.35 4.87
N LEU A 634 21.15 7.45 5.31
CA LEU A 634 20.22 7.72 6.42
C LEU A 634 20.91 7.67 7.78
N LEU A 635 21.89 6.77 7.97
CA LEU A 635 22.75 6.82 9.17
C LEU A 635 23.70 8.02 9.15
N ALA A 636 24.29 8.42 8.02
CA ALA A 636 25.12 9.64 7.97
C ALA A 636 24.31 10.92 8.27
N SER A 637 23.07 11.02 7.77
CA SER A 637 22.17 12.16 8.05
C SER A 637 21.66 12.18 9.51
N ASN A 638 21.41 11.02 10.11
CA ASN A 638 20.93 10.93 11.49
C ASN A 638 22.07 11.00 12.53
N VAL A 639 23.27 10.53 12.20
CA VAL A 639 24.47 10.67 13.04
C VAL A 639 25.00 12.10 13.02
N ALA A 640 24.85 12.84 11.91
CA ALA A 640 25.16 14.28 11.86
C ALA A 640 24.17 15.13 12.70
N LYS A 641 22.89 14.77 12.76
CA LYS A 641 21.88 15.47 13.58
C LYS A 641 21.93 15.14 15.08
N ILE A 642 22.52 14.00 15.46
CA ILE A 642 22.66 13.58 16.87
C ILE A 642 23.93 14.15 17.52
N ARG A 643 24.89 14.68 16.74
CA ARG A 643 26.15 15.20 17.28
C ARG A 643 26.12 16.66 17.73
N ASP A 644 25.14 17.46 17.26
CA ASP A 644 25.09 18.90 17.57
C ASP A 644 24.10 19.31 18.68
N CYS A 645 23.42 18.36 19.32
CA CYS A 645 22.45 18.67 20.37
C CYS A 645 22.60 17.81 21.61
N LEU A 646 23.60 18.14 22.45
CA LEU A 646 23.43 18.43 23.89
C LEU A 646 24.79 18.89 24.46
N PRO A 647 24.85 19.89 25.37
CA PRO A 647 23.84 20.11 26.41
C PRO A 647 23.39 21.56 26.60
N LYS A 648 22.10 21.76 26.95
CA LYS A 648 21.67 22.59 28.09
C LYS A 648 20.15 22.49 28.29
N LYS A 649 19.78 21.98 29.47
CA LYS A 649 18.50 22.08 30.21
C LYS A 649 17.22 22.34 29.40
N SER A 650 16.33 21.35 29.39
CA SER A 650 14.94 21.59 29.78
C SER A 650 14.36 20.37 30.47
N LEU A 651 13.56 20.65 31.48
CA LEU A 651 12.94 19.77 32.46
C LEU A 651 11.88 18.87 31.82
N MET A 652 11.48 17.83 32.57
CA MET A 652 10.30 17.00 32.29
C MET A 652 9.09 17.84 31.89
N GLU A 653 8.38 17.43 30.82
CA GLU A 653 6.93 17.59 30.64
C GLU A 653 6.46 16.68 29.48
N PRO A 654 5.25 16.07 29.54
CA PRO A 654 4.75 15.15 28.52
C PRO A 654 4.31 15.89 27.24
N ARG A 655 4.76 15.42 26.07
CA ARG A 655 4.40 15.99 24.75
C ARG A 655 2.88 15.90 24.52
N SER A 656 2.28 17.05 24.22
CA SER A 656 0.86 17.35 24.45
C SER A 656 -0.02 17.52 23.20
N SER A 657 0.27 16.91 22.04
CA SER A 657 -0.73 16.93 20.95
C SER A 657 -0.65 15.74 20.00
N THR A 658 -1.64 14.85 20.08
CA THR A 658 -1.88 13.79 19.09
C THR A 658 -2.57 14.36 17.83
N LYS A 659 -2.57 13.64 16.69
CA LYS A 659 -3.24 14.10 15.45
C LYS A 659 -4.72 14.38 15.73
N VAL A 660 -5.35 13.52 16.52
CA VAL A 660 -6.75 13.69 16.91
C VAL A 660 -6.95 14.99 17.67
N ASN A 661 -6.10 15.30 18.64
CA ASN A 661 -6.20 16.53 19.41
C ASN A 661 -5.96 17.77 18.54
N LEU A 662 -4.95 17.75 17.65
CA LEU A 662 -4.65 18.88 16.76
C LEU A 662 -5.82 19.24 15.85
N VAL A 663 -6.42 18.24 15.19
CA VAL A 663 -7.56 18.46 14.30
C VAL A 663 -8.79 18.86 15.09
N CYS A 664 -9.05 18.23 16.25
CA CYS A 664 -10.17 18.60 17.11
C CYS A 664 -10.03 20.04 17.63
N ASP A 665 -8.85 20.46 18.07
CA ASP A 665 -8.63 21.83 18.57
C ASP A 665 -8.75 22.88 17.45
N ALA A 666 -8.25 22.57 16.24
CA ALA A 666 -8.42 23.44 15.07
C ALA A 666 -9.90 23.57 14.64
N LEU A 667 -10.63 22.45 14.62
CA LEU A 667 -12.07 22.44 14.33
C LEU A 667 -12.85 23.19 15.41
N LEU A 668 -12.58 22.93 16.69
CA LEU A 668 -13.21 23.63 17.81
C LEU A 668 -13.04 25.14 17.69
N LYS A 669 -11.81 25.61 17.43
CA LYS A 669 -11.52 27.04 17.23
C LYS A 669 -12.32 27.63 16.07
N ALA A 670 -12.37 26.94 14.93
CA ALA A 670 -13.12 27.42 13.76
C ALA A 670 -14.63 27.44 13.99
N MET A 671 -15.19 26.36 14.53
CA MET A 671 -16.64 26.20 14.75
C MET A 671 -17.17 27.16 15.81
N LEU A 672 -16.45 27.35 16.93
CA LEU A 672 -16.82 28.31 17.98
C LEU A 672 -16.75 29.76 17.49
N THR A 673 -15.83 30.08 16.58
CA THR A 673 -15.69 31.44 16.02
C THR A 673 -16.77 31.75 14.97
N ILE A 674 -17.20 30.76 14.19
CA ILE A 674 -18.20 30.95 13.12
C ILE A 674 -19.62 30.96 13.69
N ASP A 675 -20.03 29.87 14.35
CA ASP A 675 -21.38 29.73 14.92
C ASP A 675 -21.46 28.55 15.90
N SER A 676 -21.42 28.84 17.20
CA SER A 676 -21.47 27.82 18.25
C SER A 676 -22.79 27.03 18.28
N LYS A 677 -23.91 27.60 17.81
CA LYS A 677 -25.23 26.95 17.84
C LYS A 677 -25.42 26.00 16.66
N ARG A 678 -25.04 26.42 15.44
CA ARG A 678 -25.12 25.56 14.25
C ARG A 678 -24.21 24.34 14.38
N TYR A 679 -22.99 24.51 14.91
CA TYR A 679 -21.99 23.45 15.00
C TYR A 679 -21.95 22.74 16.36
N LEU A 680 -23.01 22.84 17.17
CA LEU A 680 -23.08 22.25 18.51
C LEU A 680 -22.71 20.76 18.54
N LEU A 681 -23.26 19.94 17.63
CA LEU A 681 -23.03 18.49 17.63
C LEU A 681 -21.56 18.13 17.29
N PRO A 682 -20.93 18.68 16.23
CA PRO A 682 -19.49 18.51 16.00
C PRO A 682 -18.61 18.97 17.17
N ILE A 683 -18.94 20.09 17.81
CA ILE A 683 -18.20 20.62 18.96
C ILE A 683 -18.19 19.59 20.10
N LEU A 684 -19.36 19.02 20.44
CA LEU A 684 -19.47 17.97 21.44
C LEU A 684 -18.68 16.71 21.03
N THR A 685 -18.72 16.33 19.75
CA THR A 685 -17.94 15.20 19.22
C THR A 685 -16.43 15.42 19.39
N CYS A 686 -15.93 16.65 19.18
CA CYS A 686 -14.51 16.98 19.42
C CYS A 686 -14.14 16.80 20.90
N TYR A 687 -14.93 17.31 21.84
CA TYR A 687 -14.66 17.13 23.27
C TYR A 687 -14.63 15.65 23.69
N VAL A 688 -15.53 14.84 23.12
CA VAL A 688 -15.55 13.39 23.36
C VAL A 688 -14.31 12.70 22.76
N LYS A 689 -13.93 13.06 21.53
CA LYS A 689 -12.87 12.37 20.77
C LYS A 689 -11.44 12.70 21.18
N LYS A 690 -11.22 13.85 21.83
CA LYS A 690 -9.91 14.22 22.38
C LYS A 690 -9.37 13.16 23.35
N GLN A 691 -8.05 13.10 23.46
CA GLN A 691 -7.34 12.20 24.38
C GLN A 691 -6.42 13.02 25.31
N PRO A 692 -6.70 13.08 26.62
CA PRO A 692 -7.87 12.52 27.32
C PRO A 692 -9.19 13.22 26.93
N SER A 693 -10.32 12.53 27.11
CA SER A 693 -11.65 13.03 26.74
C SER A 693 -12.06 14.21 27.64
N GLU A 694 -12.51 15.31 27.05
CA GLU A 694 -12.84 16.57 27.73
C GLU A 694 -14.35 16.82 27.80
N VAL A 695 -15.14 15.76 28.05
CA VAL A 695 -16.62 15.80 28.09
C VAL A 695 -17.16 16.82 29.09
N GLU A 696 -16.45 17.05 30.21
CA GLU A 696 -16.81 18.03 31.24
C GLU A 696 -17.02 19.43 30.63
N LYS A 697 -16.15 19.87 29.70
CA LYS A 697 -16.29 21.16 29.00
C LYS A 697 -17.52 21.20 28.11
N GLY A 698 -17.84 20.08 27.45
CA GLY A 698 -19.03 19.94 26.61
C GLY A 698 -20.33 20.01 27.43
N LEU A 699 -20.36 19.42 28.62
CA LEU A 699 -21.51 19.48 29.53
C LEU A 699 -21.70 20.89 30.11
N LEU A 700 -20.63 21.58 30.47
CA LEU A 700 -20.69 22.98 30.91
C LEU A 700 -21.23 23.89 29.80
N LEU A 701 -20.77 23.71 28.55
CA LEU A 701 -21.30 24.43 27.40
C LEU A 701 -22.81 24.20 27.22
N LEU A 702 -23.27 22.96 27.37
CA LEU A 702 -24.70 22.64 27.30
C LEU A 702 -25.48 23.31 28.43
N LYS A 703 -24.93 23.34 29.65
CA LYS A 703 -25.57 23.97 30.81
C LYS A 703 -25.73 25.47 30.58
N ASP A 704 -24.70 26.14 30.07
CA ASP A 704 -24.75 27.58 29.76
C ASP A 704 -25.81 27.88 28.69
N LEU A 705 -25.95 27.03 27.67
CA LEU A 705 -27.00 27.15 26.66
C LEU A 705 -28.41 26.94 27.24
N CYS A 706 -28.55 26.00 28.17
CA CYS A 706 -29.81 25.76 28.89
C CYS A 706 -30.18 26.94 29.79
N ALA A 707 -29.22 27.50 30.54
CA ALA A 707 -29.41 28.67 31.38
C ALA A 707 -29.82 29.92 30.57
N ASN A 708 -29.33 30.03 29.32
CA ASN A 708 -29.71 31.07 28.36
C ASN A 708 -31.08 30.81 27.66
N GLY A 709 -31.80 29.75 28.04
CA GLY A 709 -33.16 29.45 27.57
C GLY A 709 -33.26 28.51 26.35
N ASP A 710 -32.15 27.92 25.87
CA ASP A 710 -32.14 27.05 24.68
C ASP A 710 -32.29 25.55 25.05
N ILE A 711 -33.49 25.19 25.53
CA ILE A 711 -33.82 23.82 25.99
C ILE A 711 -33.71 22.80 24.84
N GLN A 712 -33.93 23.22 23.59
CA GLN A 712 -33.83 22.34 22.43
C GLN A 712 -32.36 21.99 22.09
N ALA A 713 -31.43 22.93 22.25
CA ALA A 713 -29.99 22.66 22.12
C ALA A 713 -29.52 21.67 23.19
N TRP A 714 -29.96 21.84 24.43
CA TRP A 714 -29.71 20.92 25.53
C TRP A 714 -30.15 19.48 25.21
N ASP A 715 -31.41 19.30 24.80
CA ASP A 715 -31.95 17.97 24.48
C ASP A 715 -31.25 17.31 23.29
N ARG A 716 -30.89 18.08 22.25
CA ARG A 716 -30.15 17.56 21.09
C ARG A 716 -28.72 17.18 21.46
N GLY A 717 -28.00 18.02 22.20
CA GLY A 717 -26.63 17.76 22.62
C GLY A 717 -26.52 16.56 23.56
N LEU A 718 -27.47 16.41 24.49
CA LEU A 718 -27.47 15.28 25.40
C LEU A 718 -27.75 13.95 24.69
N ARG A 719 -28.75 13.90 23.80
CA ARG A 719 -28.99 12.73 22.93
C ARG A 719 -27.75 12.38 22.09
N HIS A 720 -27.01 13.38 21.65
CA HIS A 720 -25.77 13.18 20.91
C HIS A 720 -24.65 12.57 21.76
N LEU A 721 -24.42 13.08 22.98
CA LEU A 721 -23.43 12.52 23.91
C LEU A 721 -23.76 11.07 24.32
N GLN A 722 -25.04 10.71 24.42
CA GLN A 722 -25.49 9.34 24.69
C GLN A 722 -25.07 8.32 23.62
N TYR A 723 -24.77 8.73 22.38
CA TYR A 723 -24.23 7.82 21.37
C TYR A 723 -22.79 7.38 21.67
N PHE A 724 -22.02 8.17 22.42
CA PHE A 724 -20.60 7.92 22.68
C PHE A 724 -20.32 7.44 24.11
N LEU A 725 -21.20 7.77 25.06
CA LEU A 725 -20.99 7.56 26.49
C LEU A 725 -22.18 6.82 27.10
N THR A 726 -21.89 5.93 28.05
CA THR A 726 -22.93 5.23 28.80
C THR A 726 -23.65 6.17 29.78
N PRO A 727 -24.92 5.89 30.12
CA PRO A 727 -25.67 6.60 31.17
C PRO A 727 -24.87 6.83 32.46
N ILE A 728 -24.20 5.78 32.94
CA ILE A 728 -23.41 5.80 34.17
C ILE A 728 -22.20 6.73 34.02
N ASN A 729 -21.48 6.65 32.90
CA ASN A 729 -20.32 7.51 32.65
C ASN A 729 -20.73 8.98 32.57
N LEU A 730 -21.87 9.30 31.94
CA LEU A 730 -22.40 10.66 31.91
C LEU A 730 -22.76 11.19 33.31
N PHE A 731 -23.38 10.34 34.15
CA PHE A 731 -23.65 10.68 35.54
C PHE A 731 -22.35 10.92 36.34
N HIS A 732 -21.35 10.05 36.19
CA HIS A 732 -20.04 10.19 36.84
C HIS A 732 -19.28 11.45 36.39
N ILE A 733 -19.31 11.76 35.10
CA ILE A 733 -18.68 12.97 34.56
C ILE A 733 -19.41 14.22 35.09
N ALA A 734 -20.74 14.19 35.18
CA ALA A 734 -21.52 15.27 35.76
C ALA A 734 -21.21 15.45 37.26
N LEU A 735 -21.14 14.37 38.04
CA LEU A 735 -20.68 14.40 39.44
C LEU A 735 -19.27 15.01 39.56
N GLY A 736 -18.38 14.73 38.60
CA GLY A 736 -17.04 15.30 38.54
C GLY A 736 -16.96 16.81 38.35
N THR A 737 -18.08 17.46 37.98
CA THR A 737 -18.21 18.94 37.95
C THR A 737 -18.58 19.54 39.31
N TYR A 738 -18.84 18.69 40.32
CA TYR A 738 -19.31 19.04 41.66
C TYR A 738 -20.70 19.71 41.72
N ASP A 739 -21.42 19.78 40.59
CA ASP A 739 -22.81 20.24 40.54
C ASP A 739 -23.78 19.04 40.65
N LEU A 740 -24.37 18.88 41.84
CA LEU A 740 -25.29 17.78 42.13
C LEU A 740 -26.61 17.87 41.36
N ASP A 741 -27.06 19.08 41.03
CA ASP A 741 -28.32 19.29 40.30
C ASP A 741 -28.15 18.95 38.82
N LEU A 742 -26.97 19.25 38.26
CA LEU A 742 -26.56 18.77 36.94
C LEU A 742 -26.50 17.25 36.90
N ALA A 743 -25.90 16.62 37.92
CA ALA A 743 -25.82 15.16 38.01
C ALA A 743 -27.20 14.50 38.12
N GLU A 744 -28.11 15.07 38.93
CA GLU A 744 -29.50 14.62 39.05
C GLU A 744 -30.26 14.74 37.71
N ALA A 745 -30.11 15.86 37.02
CA ALA A 745 -30.72 16.08 35.71
C ALA A 745 -30.20 15.07 34.67
N MET A 746 -28.90 14.74 34.70
CA MET A 746 -28.32 13.72 33.83
C MET A 746 -28.86 12.33 34.12
N ALA A 747 -28.94 11.94 35.39
CA ALA A 747 -29.44 10.63 35.80
C ALA A 747 -30.91 10.42 35.45
N ALA A 748 -31.75 11.43 35.69
CA ALA A 748 -33.16 11.40 35.32
C ALA A 748 -33.37 11.27 33.81
N ARG A 749 -32.53 11.93 33.01
CA ARG A 749 -32.62 11.90 31.53
C ARG A 749 -32.08 10.63 30.91
N THR A 750 -31.10 9.98 31.52
CA THR A 750 -30.51 8.72 31.02
C THR A 750 -31.24 7.47 31.52
N GLN A 751 -32.35 7.65 32.26
CA GLN A 751 -33.16 6.56 32.84
C GLN A 751 -32.35 5.66 33.78
N LEU A 752 -31.37 6.21 34.48
CA LEU A 752 -30.74 5.50 35.60
C LEU A 752 -31.79 5.23 36.69
N ASP A 753 -31.69 4.09 37.35
CA ASP A 753 -32.66 3.74 38.41
C ASP A 753 -32.56 4.77 39.54
N PRO A 754 -33.65 5.50 39.88
CA PRO A 754 -33.67 6.42 41.01
C PRO A 754 -33.18 5.80 42.31
N LYS A 755 -33.35 4.49 42.51
CA LYS A 755 -32.86 3.79 43.69
C LYS A 755 -31.34 3.71 43.77
N GLU A 756 -30.64 3.83 42.65
CA GLU A 756 -29.17 3.78 42.62
C GLU A 756 -28.54 5.16 42.86
N TYR A 757 -29.06 6.22 42.24
CA TYR A 757 -28.43 7.55 42.31
C TYR A 757 -29.02 8.48 43.37
N GLN A 758 -30.32 8.40 43.69
CA GLN A 758 -30.94 9.31 44.68
C GLN A 758 -30.36 9.14 46.10
N PRO A 759 -30.14 7.92 46.63
CA PRO A 759 -29.52 7.76 47.95
C PRO A 759 -28.11 8.36 48.00
N CYS A 760 -27.34 8.20 46.93
CA CYS A 760 -26.01 8.78 46.80
C CYS A 760 -26.04 10.32 46.82
N LEU A 761 -26.92 10.95 46.04
CA LEU A 761 -27.04 12.41 46.04
C LEU A 761 -27.53 12.96 47.39
N GLN A 762 -28.41 12.23 48.09
CA GLN A 762 -28.86 12.58 49.43
C GLN A 762 -27.72 12.47 50.46
N GLU A 763 -26.90 11.42 50.40
CA GLU A 763 -25.68 11.29 51.24
C GLU A 763 -24.76 12.49 51.01
N LEU A 764 -24.46 12.84 49.75
CA LEU A 764 -23.61 13.99 49.41
C LEU A 764 -24.20 15.32 49.89
N ARG A 765 -25.51 15.55 49.72
CA ARG A 765 -26.20 16.76 50.21
C ARG A 765 -26.19 16.84 51.75
N SER A 766 -26.25 15.71 52.45
CA SER A 766 -26.24 15.67 53.91
C SER A 766 -24.91 16.11 54.52
N LEU A 767 -23.79 15.90 53.82
CA LEU A 767 -22.45 16.32 54.27
C LEU A 767 -22.32 17.83 54.42
N MET A 768 -23.15 18.61 53.72
CA MET A 768 -23.17 20.08 53.81
C MET A 768 -24.01 20.62 54.97
N GLN A 769 -24.78 19.78 55.66
CA GLN A 769 -25.71 20.20 56.73
C GLN A 769 -25.08 20.19 58.13
N VAL A 770 -23.85 19.71 58.26
CA VAL A 770 -23.13 19.61 59.54
C VAL A 770 -22.50 20.97 59.88
N ASP A 771 -22.62 21.41 61.15
CA ASP A 771 -22.15 22.71 61.72
C ASP A 771 -20.62 22.92 61.73
N GLU A 772 -19.86 22.31 60.80
CA GLU A 772 -18.43 22.59 60.60
C GLU A 772 -18.23 23.77 59.62
N ASP A 773 -17.03 24.36 59.60
CA ASP A 773 -16.68 25.43 58.66
C ASP A 773 -17.05 25.02 57.22
N LYS A 774 -17.93 25.79 56.56
CA LYS A 774 -18.49 25.47 55.24
C LYS A 774 -17.43 25.06 54.21
N THR A 775 -16.26 25.69 54.26
CA THR A 775 -15.13 25.41 53.37
C THR A 775 -14.53 24.01 53.58
N HIS A 776 -14.47 23.52 54.83
CA HIS A 776 -13.98 22.17 55.14
C HIS A 776 -15.04 21.11 54.77
N ALA A 777 -16.32 21.40 54.99
CA ALA A 777 -17.43 20.53 54.58
C ALA A 777 -17.52 20.39 53.05
N GLU A 778 -17.35 21.48 52.30
CA GLU A 778 -17.28 21.47 50.83
C GLU A 778 -16.10 20.65 50.32
N ALA A 779 -14.90 20.87 50.88
CA ALA A 779 -13.72 20.08 50.54
C ALA A 779 -13.91 18.58 50.83
N TYR A 780 -14.57 18.24 51.93
CA TYR A 780 -14.88 16.85 52.27
C TYR A 780 -15.91 16.22 51.31
N GLN A 781 -16.93 16.98 50.90
CA GLN A 781 -17.89 16.54 49.89
C GLN A 781 -17.18 16.27 48.55
N HIS A 782 -16.30 17.16 48.11
CA HIS A 782 -15.51 16.95 46.88
C HIS A 782 -14.58 15.74 46.99
N ALA A 783 -13.94 15.53 48.15
CA ALA A 783 -13.14 14.34 48.40
C ALA A 783 -13.97 13.06 48.28
N ARG A 784 -15.19 13.04 48.83
CA ARG A 784 -16.11 11.91 48.74
C ARG A 784 -16.53 11.63 47.31
N ILE A 785 -16.85 12.67 46.54
CA ILE A 785 -17.15 12.57 45.10
C ILE A 785 -15.95 12.00 44.34
N ASP A 786 -14.75 12.55 44.54
CA ASP A 786 -13.55 12.08 43.85
C ASP A 786 -13.18 10.65 44.25
N LEU A 787 -13.45 10.21 45.48
CA LEU A 787 -13.33 8.82 45.91
C LEU A 787 -14.29 7.90 45.15
N MET A 788 -15.54 8.33 44.97
CA MET A 788 -16.54 7.59 44.19
C MET A 788 -16.19 7.48 42.71
N LEU A 789 -15.55 8.52 42.17
CA LEU A 789 -15.09 8.59 40.77
C LEU A 789 -13.71 7.96 40.55
N GLU A 790 -13.12 7.34 41.58
CA GLU A 790 -11.77 6.77 41.56
C GLU A 790 -10.66 7.79 41.19
N ARG A 791 -10.93 9.09 41.38
CA ARG A 791 -9.99 10.20 41.17
C ARG A 791 -9.11 10.40 42.41
N TYR A 792 -8.38 9.35 42.81
CA TYR A 792 -7.69 9.29 44.11
C TYR A 792 -6.69 10.43 44.39
N MET A 793 -6.05 10.99 43.36
CA MET A 793 -5.14 12.14 43.52
C MET A 793 -5.89 13.40 43.96
N ARG A 794 -6.98 13.78 43.26
CA ARG A 794 -7.84 14.91 43.64
C ARG A 794 -8.55 14.66 44.97
N ALA A 795 -8.94 13.41 45.23
CA ALA A 795 -9.50 13.03 46.53
C ALA A 795 -8.51 13.30 47.68
N LEU A 796 -7.22 13.02 47.52
CA LEU A 796 -6.20 13.33 48.53
C LEU A 796 -6.02 14.84 48.74
N GLU A 797 -6.03 15.64 47.67
CA GLU A 797 -5.97 17.10 47.75
C GLU A 797 -7.16 17.66 48.55
N ASN A 798 -8.36 17.17 48.23
CA ASN A 798 -9.61 17.57 48.87
C ASN A 798 -9.68 17.08 50.34
N LEU A 799 -9.20 15.87 50.65
CA LEU A 799 -9.10 15.37 52.04
C LEU A 799 -8.12 16.18 52.87
N ARG A 800 -7.00 16.64 52.28
CA ARG A 800 -6.08 17.56 52.95
C ARG A 800 -6.76 18.90 53.25
N ALA A 801 -7.52 19.43 52.29
CA ALA A 801 -8.26 20.67 52.45
C ALA A 801 -9.41 20.56 53.48
N ALA A 802 -9.96 19.36 53.70
CA ALA A 802 -10.98 19.07 54.72
C ALA A 802 -10.45 19.13 56.17
N GLY A 803 -9.13 19.30 56.38
CA GLY A 803 -8.55 19.59 57.69
C GLY A 803 -8.00 18.37 58.46
N PRO A 804 -7.38 18.61 59.64
CA PRO A 804 -6.60 17.60 60.36
C PRO A 804 -7.44 16.51 61.03
N LEU A 805 -8.75 16.72 61.23
CA LEU A 805 -9.66 15.70 61.80
C LEU A 805 -9.79 14.46 60.90
N ARG A 806 -9.50 14.58 59.60
CA ARG A 806 -9.59 13.49 58.61
C ARG A 806 -8.23 12.86 58.28
N TRP A 807 -7.21 13.09 59.11
CA TRP A 807 -5.85 12.60 58.90
C TRP A 807 -5.76 11.07 58.82
N GLU A 808 -6.56 10.35 59.62
CA GLU A 808 -6.57 8.88 59.59
C GLU A 808 -7.09 8.35 58.25
N GLU A 809 -8.19 8.93 57.74
CA GLU A 809 -8.79 8.60 56.43
C GLU A 809 -7.80 8.92 55.28
N PHE A 810 -7.09 10.05 55.39
CA PHE A 810 -6.02 10.42 54.44
C PHE A 810 -4.92 9.34 54.40
N ILE A 811 -4.41 8.91 55.56
CA ILE A 811 -3.34 7.90 55.64
C ILE A 811 -3.82 6.54 55.15
N GLU A 812 -5.06 6.15 55.45
CA GLU A 812 -5.63 4.91 54.94
C GLU A 812 -5.74 4.91 53.41
N LEU A 813 -6.17 6.03 52.82
CA LEU A 813 -6.24 6.18 51.37
C LEU A 813 -4.85 6.07 50.72
N VAL A 814 -3.85 6.74 51.30
CA VAL A 814 -2.45 6.67 50.84
C VAL A 814 -1.92 5.24 50.90
N LYS A 815 -2.19 4.49 51.99
CA LYS A 815 -1.79 3.08 52.13
C LYS A 815 -2.47 2.18 51.10
N LYS A 816 -3.80 2.32 50.94
CA LYS A 816 -4.62 1.46 50.08
C LYS A 816 -4.27 1.65 48.60
N GLN A 817 -4.10 2.89 48.16
CA GLN A 817 -3.81 3.24 46.75
C GLN A 817 -2.31 3.41 46.45
N LYS A 818 -1.44 3.26 47.46
CA LYS A 818 0.02 3.41 47.37
C LYS A 818 0.49 4.78 46.83
N LEU A 819 -0.26 5.85 47.11
CA LEU A 819 0.00 7.22 46.64
C LEU A 819 1.02 7.97 47.52
N PHE A 820 2.05 7.28 48.00
CA PHE A 820 3.00 7.83 48.98
C PHE A 820 3.82 9.00 48.43
N SER A 821 4.29 8.92 47.19
CA SER A 821 5.12 9.97 46.58
C SER A 821 4.35 11.28 46.42
N PHE A 822 3.12 11.20 45.92
CA PHE A 822 2.23 12.34 45.75
C PHE A 822 1.83 12.95 47.09
N ALA A 823 1.52 12.11 48.09
CA ALA A 823 1.18 12.58 49.44
C ALA A 823 2.33 13.36 50.11
N LEU A 824 3.59 13.01 49.85
CA LEU A 824 4.76 13.70 50.40
C LEU A 824 4.99 15.09 49.79
N GLU A 825 4.45 15.40 48.61
CA GLU A 825 4.56 16.74 47.99
C GLU A 825 3.76 17.79 48.77
N PHE A 826 2.75 17.37 49.53
CA PHE A 826 1.89 18.26 50.29
C PHE A 826 2.50 18.76 51.60
N PHE A 827 3.51 18.08 52.14
CA PHE A 827 4.06 18.36 53.46
C PHE A 827 5.54 18.73 53.39
N PRO A 828 5.98 19.76 54.13
CA PRO A 828 7.40 20.11 54.19
C PRO A 828 8.20 18.97 54.87
N PRO A 829 9.49 18.80 54.51
CA PRO A 829 10.31 17.67 54.96
C PRO A 829 10.48 17.60 56.49
N ASP A 830 10.40 18.74 57.18
CA ASP A 830 10.57 18.82 58.65
C ASP A 830 9.28 18.53 59.43
N SER A 831 8.16 18.28 58.73
CA SER A 831 6.87 18.03 59.39
C SER A 831 6.77 16.61 59.96
N PRO A 832 6.06 16.43 61.09
CA PRO A 832 5.80 15.09 61.64
C PRO A 832 4.98 14.23 60.67
N GLN A 833 4.10 14.85 59.86
CA GLN A 833 3.33 14.19 58.82
C GLN A 833 4.23 13.59 57.72
N PHE A 834 5.25 14.33 57.27
CA PHE A 834 6.21 13.86 56.26
C PHE A 834 7.02 12.65 56.76
N SER A 835 7.49 12.70 58.01
CA SER A 835 8.19 11.58 58.65
C SER A 835 7.28 10.35 58.79
N ALA A 836 6.03 10.53 59.21
CA ALA A 836 5.06 9.44 59.36
C ALA A 836 4.73 8.74 58.03
N ILE A 837 4.45 9.51 56.96
CA ILE A 837 4.19 8.96 55.62
C ILE A 837 5.44 8.26 55.08
N SER A 838 6.62 8.85 55.25
CA SER A 838 7.89 8.26 54.80
C SER A 838 8.19 6.92 55.49
N ARG A 839 7.94 6.81 56.79
CA ARG A 839 8.09 5.56 57.55
C ARG A 839 7.12 4.48 57.06
N LEU A 840 5.87 4.85 56.79
CA LEU A 840 4.88 3.92 56.23
C LEU A 840 5.23 3.45 54.82
N TRP A 841 5.72 4.37 53.97
CA TRP A 841 6.13 4.04 52.62
C TRP A 841 7.34 3.09 52.61
N ALA A 842 8.35 3.40 53.42
CA ALA A 842 9.55 2.58 53.53
C ALA A 842 9.23 1.18 54.09
N LYS A 843 8.37 1.07 55.11
CA LYS A 843 7.89 -0.23 55.62
C LYS A 843 7.09 -1.03 54.58
N SER A 844 6.28 -0.34 53.76
CA SER A 844 5.60 -0.97 52.63
C SER A 844 6.60 -1.52 51.60
N LEU A 845 7.70 -0.81 51.34
CA LEU A 845 8.74 -1.26 50.41
C LEU A 845 9.57 -2.42 50.96
N GLU A 846 9.87 -2.42 52.25
CA GLU A 846 10.49 -3.56 52.94
C GLU A 846 9.62 -4.81 52.84
N SER A 847 8.30 -4.69 52.98
CA SER A 847 7.37 -5.82 52.80
C SER A 847 7.38 -6.38 51.37
N THR A 848 7.69 -5.54 50.38
CA THR A 848 7.84 -5.95 48.97
C THR A 848 9.26 -6.41 48.62
N ASN A 849 10.15 -6.55 49.60
CA ASN A 849 11.55 -6.93 49.44
C ASN A 849 12.41 -5.91 48.65
N ASP A 850 11.99 -4.65 48.60
CA ASP A 850 12.78 -3.54 48.02
C ASP A 850 13.45 -2.72 49.13
N ALA A 851 14.47 -3.34 49.76
CA ALA A 851 15.23 -2.73 50.84
C ALA A 851 16.03 -1.49 50.37
N LEU A 852 16.42 -1.41 49.09
CA LEU A 852 17.20 -0.29 48.57
C LEU A 852 16.36 0.99 48.51
N SER A 853 15.16 0.91 47.94
CA SER A 853 14.25 2.06 47.86
C SER A 853 13.75 2.46 49.24
N ALA A 854 13.45 1.48 50.11
CA ALA A 854 13.11 1.74 51.51
C ALA A 854 14.22 2.52 52.23
N GLY A 855 15.48 2.09 52.08
CA GLY A 855 16.63 2.78 52.65
C GLY A 855 16.77 4.23 52.19
N ARG A 856 16.50 4.51 50.90
CA ARG A 856 16.53 5.89 50.36
C ARG A 856 15.45 6.78 50.97
N ILE A 857 14.26 6.24 51.21
CA ILE A 857 13.15 6.98 51.83
C ILE A 857 13.43 7.24 53.31
N TYR A 858 13.92 6.24 54.05
CA TYR A 858 14.38 6.43 55.42
C TYR A 858 15.49 7.49 55.49
N LEU A 859 16.45 7.46 54.57
CA LEU A 859 17.53 8.46 54.52
C LEU A 859 16.99 9.87 54.25
N ARG A 860 15.97 10.00 53.39
CA ARG A 860 15.31 11.29 53.11
C ARG A 860 14.52 11.82 54.31
N ALA A 861 13.96 10.94 55.13
CA ALA A 861 13.25 11.28 56.36
C ALA A 861 14.16 11.39 57.60
N CYS A 862 15.49 11.39 57.41
CA CYS A 862 16.49 11.43 58.48
C CYS A 862 16.40 10.26 59.50
N HIS A 863 15.81 9.14 59.10
CA HIS A 863 15.75 7.90 59.87
C HIS A 863 17.03 7.07 59.63
N PHE A 864 18.17 7.57 60.14
CA PHE A 864 19.50 7.05 59.78
C PHE A 864 19.72 5.59 60.17
N LEU A 865 19.22 5.15 61.33
CA LEU A 865 19.36 3.75 61.77
C LEU A 865 18.58 2.78 60.88
N SER A 866 17.35 3.13 60.52
CA SER A 866 16.51 2.32 59.63
C SER A 866 17.08 2.29 58.21
N ALA A 867 17.57 3.43 57.71
CA ALA A 867 18.24 3.54 56.42
C ALA A 867 19.51 2.69 56.35
N SER A 868 20.37 2.75 57.39
CA SER A 868 21.63 2.02 57.41
C SER A 868 21.41 0.51 57.41
N ARG A 869 20.45 0.01 58.20
CA ARG A 869 20.04 -1.41 58.21
C ARG A 869 19.52 -1.86 56.84
N ALA A 870 18.67 -1.07 56.21
CA ALA A 870 18.15 -1.36 54.89
C ALA A 870 19.27 -1.43 53.83
N PHE A 871 20.23 -0.49 53.84
CA PHE A 871 21.37 -0.52 52.94
C PHE A 871 22.34 -1.67 53.19
N VAL A 872 22.56 -2.07 54.46
CA VAL A 872 23.34 -3.27 54.78
C VAL A 872 22.65 -4.53 54.23
N SER A 873 21.33 -4.65 54.40
CA SER A 873 20.57 -5.78 53.86
C SER A 873 20.60 -5.84 52.32
N ALA A 874 20.65 -4.68 51.66
CA ALA A 874 20.76 -4.55 50.21
C ALA A 874 22.21 -4.58 49.69
N ASN A 875 23.22 -4.74 50.57
CA ASN A 875 24.65 -4.63 50.24
C ASN A 875 25.03 -3.33 49.50
N ALA A 876 24.32 -2.23 49.77
CA ALA A 876 24.51 -0.95 49.09
C ALA A 876 25.55 -0.08 49.82
N CYS A 877 26.83 -0.47 49.72
CA CYS A 877 27.93 0.13 50.50
C CYS A 877 28.00 1.65 50.41
N ARG A 878 28.01 2.23 49.20
CA ARG A 878 28.13 3.68 49.02
C ARG A 878 26.98 4.46 49.68
N LEU A 879 25.76 3.92 49.65
CA LEU A 879 24.60 4.55 50.30
C LEU A 879 24.64 4.36 51.82
N TRP A 880 25.15 3.22 52.29
CA TRP A 880 25.43 3.00 53.69
C TRP A 880 26.48 3.99 54.22
N MET A 881 27.63 4.14 53.54
CA MET A 881 28.67 5.14 53.87
C MET A 881 28.10 6.55 53.93
N LEU A 882 27.33 6.96 52.90
CA LEU A 882 26.66 8.26 52.88
C LEU A 882 25.68 8.46 54.06
N THR A 883 24.98 7.41 54.47
CA THR A 883 24.07 7.43 55.62
C THR A 883 24.84 7.64 56.92
N VAL A 884 25.98 6.95 57.06
CA VAL A 884 26.88 7.10 58.21
C VAL A 884 27.43 8.53 58.30
N ASP A 885 27.93 9.06 57.18
CA ASP A 885 28.49 10.43 57.14
C ASP A 885 27.43 11.48 57.47
N ARG A 886 26.22 11.33 56.94
CA ARG A 886 25.09 12.21 57.27
C ARG A 886 24.65 12.09 58.72
N ALA A 887 24.65 10.89 59.28
CA ALA A 887 24.34 10.67 60.70
C ALA A 887 25.39 11.33 61.61
N ARG A 888 26.69 11.18 61.29
CA ARG A 888 27.80 11.82 62.00
C ARG A 888 27.73 13.35 61.91
N PHE A 889 27.38 13.88 60.74
CA PHE A 889 27.19 15.32 60.53
C PHE A 889 25.98 15.86 61.29
N ALA A 890 24.86 15.13 61.31
CA ALA A 890 23.68 15.53 62.07
C ALA A 890 23.93 15.48 63.58
N ALA A 891 24.70 14.50 64.06
CA ALA A 891 25.06 14.37 65.47
C ALA A 891 26.03 15.46 65.98
N SER A 892 26.86 16.03 65.11
CA SER A 892 27.80 17.11 65.48
C SER A 892 27.14 18.49 65.59
N GLN A 893 25.94 18.67 65.02
CA GLN A 893 25.14 19.89 65.17
C GLN A 893 24.22 19.76 66.40
N SER A 894 24.58 20.41 67.50
CA SER A 894 23.94 20.30 68.83
C SER A 894 22.52 20.93 68.93
N SER A 895 21.63 20.65 67.98
CA SER A 895 20.21 20.98 68.03
C SER A 895 19.36 19.74 67.74
N SER A 896 19.36 18.78 68.65
CA SER A 896 18.49 17.61 68.52
C SER A 896 17.04 18.03 68.74
N SER A 897 16.23 17.94 67.69
CA SER A 897 14.78 17.77 67.84
C SER A 897 14.50 16.59 68.79
N PRO A 898 13.59 16.70 69.76
CA PRO A 898 13.32 15.66 70.76
C PRO A 898 12.91 14.29 70.17
N PHE A 899 12.48 14.26 68.92
CA PHE A 899 12.07 13.03 68.21
C PHE A 899 13.23 12.23 67.59
N ALA A 900 14.46 12.77 67.56
CA ALA A 900 15.61 12.13 66.93
C ALA A 900 16.39 11.17 67.86
N ALA A 901 16.08 11.15 69.17
CA ALA A 901 16.87 10.43 70.16
C ALA A 901 16.81 8.89 70.04
N GLU A 902 15.73 8.32 69.49
CA GLU A 902 15.52 6.86 69.41
C GLU A 902 16.15 6.19 68.17
N GLU A 903 16.59 6.95 67.16
CA GLU A 903 17.14 6.42 65.89
C GLU A 903 18.57 6.90 65.56
N ASN A 904 19.32 7.35 66.57
CA ASN A 904 20.71 7.78 66.37
C ASN A 904 21.64 6.59 66.09
N LEU A 905 22.39 6.66 64.99
CA LEU A 905 23.34 5.64 64.58
C LEU A 905 24.64 5.79 65.40
N THR A 906 24.91 4.85 66.31
CA THR A 906 26.11 4.87 67.17
C THR A 906 27.35 4.32 66.45
N GLU A 907 28.55 4.78 66.84
CA GLU A 907 29.82 4.28 66.27
C GLU A 907 30.02 2.76 66.47
N GLU A 908 29.46 2.19 67.54
CA GLU A 908 29.47 0.75 67.75
C GLU A 908 28.62 -0.01 66.73
N GLU A 909 27.43 0.53 66.40
CA GLU A 909 26.55 -0.06 65.39
C GLU A 909 27.13 0.12 63.99
N ILE A 910 27.81 1.25 63.70
CA ILE A 910 28.54 1.46 62.45
C ILE A 910 29.62 0.38 62.28
N ARG A 911 30.44 0.13 63.31
CA ARG A 911 31.48 -0.91 63.26
C ARG A 911 30.88 -2.30 63.08
N ARG A 912 29.76 -2.61 63.75
CA ARG A 912 29.05 -3.88 63.61
C ARG A 912 28.50 -4.08 62.19
N GLN A 913 27.91 -3.03 61.62
CA GLN A 913 27.40 -3.03 60.26
C GLN A 913 28.53 -3.16 59.23
N ALA A 914 29.64 -2.45 59.41
CA ALA A 914 30.85 -2.57 58.59
C ALA A 914 31.41 -4.00 58.62
N ALA A 915 31.51 -4.61 59.81
CA ALA A 915 31.99 -5.98 59.99
C ALA A 915 31.10 -7.04 59.31
N LYS A 916 29.80 -6.75 59.13
CA LYS A 916 28.87 -7.60 58.37
C LYS A 916 28.93 -7.33 56.87
N LEU A 917 29.07 -6.06 56.48
CA LEU A 917 29.05 -5.62 55.10
C LEU A 917 30.34 -6.01 54.36
N ALA A 918 31.51 -5.85 54.98
CA ALA A 918 32.79 -6.08 54.32
C ALA A 918 32.97 -7.55 53.83
N PRO A 919 32.69 -8.60 54.63
CA PRO A 919 32.73 -9.98 54.14
C PRO A 919 31.66 -10.28 53.08
N SER A 920 30.47 -9.66 53.20
CA SER A 920 29.41 -9.82 52.20
C SER A 920 29.82 -9.22 50.86
N LEU A 921 30.49 -8.07 50.86
CA LEU A 921 31.04 -7.44 49.63
C LEU A 921 32.15 -8.29 49.00
N LEU A 922 33.02 -8.91 49.81
CA LEU A 922 34.02 -9.87 49.32
C LEU A 922 33.36 -11.07 48.63
N SER A 923 32.29 -11.64 49.23
CA SER A 923 31.55 -12.76 48.64
C SER A 923 30.85 -12.40 47.32
N LEU A 924 30.55 -11.11 47.11
CA LEU A 924 29.96 -10.57 45.89
C LEU A 924 30.99 -10.05 44.88
N SER A 925 32.29 -10.31 45.11
CA SER A 925 33.40 -9.84 44.26
C SER A 925 33.48 -8.31 44.11
N ARG A 926 32.95 -7.55 45.07
CA ARG A 926 33.01 -6.08 45.10
C ARG A 926 34.20 -5.62 45.95
N PHE A 927 35.39 -5.95 45.47
CA PHE A 927 36.66 -5.83 46.19
C PHE A 927 37.03 -4.39 46.54
N GLN A 928 36.79 -3.43 45.63
CA GLN A 928 37.08 -2.00 45.88
C GLN A 928 36.30 -1.46 47.09
N GLU A 929 35.01 -1.77 47.15
CA GLU A 929 34.16 -1.32 48.23
C GLU A 929 34.49 -2.05 49.54
N ALA A 930 34.79 -3.34 49.48
CA ALA A 930 35.24 -4.09 50.65
C ALA A 930 36.55 -3.51 51.21
N ALA A 931 37.53 -3.21 50.37
CA ALA A 931 38.80 -2.59 50.76
C ALA A 931 38.58 -1.24 51.46
N SER A 932 37.72 -0.39 50.90
CA SER A 932 37.36 0.90 51.53
C SER A 932 36.69 0.72 52.90
N VAL A 933 35.79 -0.27 53.07
CA VAL A 933 35.15 -0.54 54.37
C VAL A 933 36.16 -1.05 55.39
N TYR A 934 37.07 -1.94 54.99
CA TYR A 934 38.14 -2.44 55.87
C TYR A 934 39.10 -1.33 56.29
N ALA A 935 39.51 -0.45 55.37
CA ALA A 935 40.43 0.64 55.65
C ALA A 935 39.78 1.76 56.50
N ASP A 936 38.61 2.26 56.08
CA ASP A 936 38.04 3.49 56.65
C ASP A 936 37.20 3.26 57.91
N TYR A 937 36.53 2.10 58.02
CA TYR A 937 35.59 1.84 59.13
C TYR A 937 36.08 0.78 60.11
N LEU A 938 36.81 -0.23 59.64
CA LEU A 938 37.35 -1.30 60.49
C LEU A 938 38.83 -1.09 60.87
N GLN A 939 39.54 -0.18 60.19
CA GLN A 939 40.98 0.08 60.35
C GLN A 939 41.86 -1.18 60.21
N ASP A 940 41.39 -2.18 59.47
CA ASP A 940 42.11 -3.42 59.18
C ASP A 940 42.78 -3.31 57.80
N PHE A 941 43.96 -2.68 57.78
CA PHE A 941 44.70 -2.47 56.54
C PHE A 941 45.18 -3.78 55.91
N ALA A 942 45.46 -4.82 56.71
CA ALA A 942 45.88 -6.11 56.19
C ALA A 942 44.73 -6.80 55.41
N ALA A 943 43.51 -6.77 55.96
CA ALA A 943 42.33 -7.23 55.24
C ALA A 943 42.01 -6.35 54.02
N ALA A 944 42.22 -5.03 54.11
CA ALA A 944 42.01 -4.11 52.98
C ALA A 944 42.98 -4.37 51.82
N VAL A 945 44.26 -4.58 52.08
CA VAL A 945 45.26 -4.93 51.05
C VAL A 945 44.93 -6.28 50.42
N ASN A 946 44.57 -7.28 51.23
CA ASN A 946 44.14 -8.58 50.71
C ASN A 946 42.90 -8.47 49.81
N ALA A 947 41.91 -7.67 50.22
CA ALA A 947 40.72 -7.40 49.42
C ALA A 947 41.07 -6.72 48.08
N ALA A 948 41.91 -5.67 48.12
CA ALA A 948 42.33 -4.94 46.93
C ALA A 948 43.16 -5.82 45.97
N ALA A 949 44.10 -6.61 46.49
CA ALA A 949 44.92 -7.53 45.72
C ALA A 949 44.08 -8.68 45.11
N GLN A 950 43.06 -9.18 45.81
CA GLN A 950 42.12 -10.16 45.26
C GLN A 950 41.29 -9.59 44.10
N GLY A 951 41.01 -8.29 44.12
CA GLY A 951 40.24 -7.60 43.09
C GLY A 951 41.02 -7.03 41.92
N GLY A 952 42.33 -7.28 41.82
CA GLY A 952 43.18 -6.74 40.75
C GLY A 952 43.41 -5.22 40.84
N LEU A 953 43.15 -4.60 41.99
CA LEU A 953 43.36 -3.16 42.23
C LEU A 953 44.80 -2.91 42.68
N TRP A 954 45.76 -3.22 41.80
CA TRP A 954 47.18 -3.25 42.14
C TRP A 954 47.71 -1.92 42.71
N PRO A 955 47.45 -0.75 42.09
CA PRO A 955 47.94 0.52 42.62
C PRO A 955 47.38 0.85 44.01
N GLU A 956 46.10 0.55 44.25
CA GLU A 956 45.43 0.77 45.53
C GLU A 956 45.98 -0.18 46.61
N SER A 957 46.27 -1.44 46.24
CA SER A 957 46.87 -2.42 47.14
C SER A 957 48.29 -2.02 47.58
N HIS A 958 49.11 -1.50 46.67
CA HIS A 958 50.44 -0.96 46.97
C HIS A 958 50.35 0.31 47.84
N GLN A 959 49.39 1.20 47.55
CA GLN A 959 49.17 2.40 48.35
C GLN A 959 48.75 2.07 49.80
N LEU A 960 47.86 1.09 49.98
CA LEU A 960 47.42 0.64 51.30
C LEU A 960 48.54 -0.12 52.04
N ALA A 961 49.39 -0.85 51.32
CA ALA A 961 50.54 -1.56 51.90
C ALA A 961 51.55 -0.61 52.56
N LEU A 962 51.73 0.61 52.03
CA LEU A 962 52.61 1.64 52.62
C LEU A 962 52.15 2.12 54.01
N ARG A 963 50.89 1.87 54.38
CA ARG A 963 50.34 2.24 55.71
C ARG A 963 50.60 1.16 56.77
N ILE A 964 51.19 0.03 56.38
CA ILE A 964 51.49 -1.10 57.28
C ILE A 964 52.99 -1.15 57.55
N THR A 965 53.38 -1.54 58.76
CA THR A 965 54.78 -1.57 59.21
C THR A 965 55.63 -2.65 58.53
N ASP A 966 55.03 -3.79 58.12
CA ASP A 966 55.73 -4.93 57.50
C ASP A 966 55.55 -4.97 55.97
N THR A 967 56.15 -4.01 55.27
CA THR A 967 56.04 -3.84 53.81
C THR A 967 56.52 -5.07 53.02
N ASP A 968 57.54 -5.77 53.51
CA ASP A 968 58.14 -6.93 52.84
C ASP A 968 57.21 -8.15 52.86
N LEU A 969 56.48 -8.37 53.95
CA LEU A 969 55.50 -9.45 54.03
C LEU A 969 54.35 -9.19 53.04
N ILE A 970 53.93 -7.93 52.91
CA ILE A 970 52.80 -7.56 52.06
C ILE A 970 53.15 -7.55 50.59
N SER A 971 54.36 -7.12 50.22
CA SER A 971 54.84 -7.24 48.82
C SER A 971 54.87 -8.70 48.37
N THR A 972 55.20 -9.65 49.27
CA THR A 972 55.10 -11.09 48.97
C THR A 972 53.65 -11.57 48.85
N VAL A 973 52.70 -10.99 49.59
CA VAL A 973 51.27 -11.30 49.48
C VAL A 973 50.70 -10.81 48.15
N ILE A 974 51.03 -9.57 47.73
CA ILE A 974 50.64 -9.02 46.44
C ILE A 974 51.23 -9.87 45.30
N LYS A 975 52.53 -10.21 45.37
CA LYS A 975 53.18 -11.08 44.37
C LYS A 975 52.54 -12.47 44.28
N LYS A 976 52.24 -13.11 45.42
CA LYS A 976 51.55 -14.41 45.44
C LYS A 976 50.16 -14.31 44.82
N GLN A 977 49.41 -13.24 45.12
CA GLN A 977 48.07 -13.05 44.60
C GLN A 977 48.08 -12.75 43.09
N ALA A 978 49.03 -11.96 42.60
CA ALA A 978 49.24 -11.70 41.17
C ALA A 978 49.58 -12.99 40.40
N LEU A 979 50.50 -13.81 40.93
CA LEU A 979 50.84 -15.10 40.32
C LEU A 979 49.67 -16.10 40.34
N HIS A 980 48.88 -16.11 41.42
CA HIS A 980 47.68 -16.94 41.53
C HIS A 980 46.59 -16.52 40.52
N LEU A 981 46.37 -15.21 40.34
CA LEU A 981 45.47 -14.69 39.29
C LEU A 981 46.01 -15.00 37.89
N TYR A 982 47.32 -14.89 37.68
CA TYR A 982 47.96 -15.27 36.41
C TYR A 982 47.72 -16.75 36.06
N SER A 983 47.97 -17.67 37.00
CA SER A 983 47.71 -19.10 36.76
C SER A 983 46.23 -19.36 36.51
N GLY A 984 45.35 -18.74 37.31
CA GLY A 984 43.90 -18.87 37.14
C GLY A 984 43.42 -18.37 35.78
N LEU A 985 43.90 -17.23 35.31
CA LEU A 985 43.57 -16.70 33.97
C LEU A 985 44.17 -17.56 32.86
N CYS A 986 45.37 -18.11 33.03
CA CYS A 986 45.95 -19.02 32.04
C CYS A 986 45.14 -20.31 31.89
N ASP A 987 44.63 -20.87 32.99
CA ASP A 987 43.77 -22.05 32.98
C ASP A 987 42.39 -21.72 32.38
N GLN A 988 41.83 -20.57 32.75
CA GLN A 988 40.58 -20.08 32.15
C GLN A 988 40.72 -19.84 30.64
N PHE A 989 41.83 -19.25 30.18
CA PHE A 989 42.08 -19.06 28.75
C PHE A 989 42.30 -20.36 28.01
N SER A 990 42.99 -21.33 28.62
CA SER A 990 43.15 -22.66 28.04
C SER A 990 41.79 -23.35 27.87
N SER A 991 40.96 -23.33 28.91
CA SER A 991 39.61 -23.90 28.89
C SER A 991 38.66 -23.16 27.93
N MET A 992 38.71 -21.82 27.93
CA MET A 992 37.89 -21.00 27.03
C MET A 992 38.27 -21.25 25.58
N ALA A 993 39.57 -21.31 25.26
CA ALA A 993 40.05 -21.66 23.93
C ALA A 993 39.59 -23.08 23.52
N GLU A 994 39.76 -24.09 24.37
CA GLU A 994 39.36 -25.47 24.06
C GLU A 994 37.85 -25.60 23.85
N ASN A 995 37.04 -24.97 24.72
CA ASN A 995 35.59 -24.95 24.60
C ASN A 995 35.13 -24.20 23.34
N PHE A 996 35.77 -23.07 23.03
CA PHE A 996 35.48 -22.30 21.82
C PHE A 996 35.75 -23.14 20.56
N HIS A 997 36.94 -23.74 20.45
CA HIS A 997 37.31 -24.58 19.32
C HIS A 997 36.42 -25.81 19.18
N THR A 998 36.07 -26.47 20.29
CA THR A 998 35.19 -27.64 20.28
C THR A 998 33.78 -27.28 19.79
N ASN A 999 33.19 -26.20 20.32
CA ASN A 999 31.87 -25.73 19.92
C ASN A 999 31.86 -25.22 18.47
N PHE A 1000 32.89 -24.50 18.04
CA PHE A 1000 33.02 -24.00 16.67
C PHE A 1000 33.15 -25.15 15.65
N ARG A 1001 33.99 -26.15 15.93
CA ARG A 1001 34.09 -27.37 15.11
C ARG A 1001 32.75 -28.11 15.05
N ARG A 1002 32.05 -28.24 16.18
CA ARG A 1002 30.75 -28.91 16.23
C ARG A 1002 29.68 -28.17 15.42
N LEU A 1003 29.66 -26.84 15.49
CA LEU A 1003 28.75 -25.99 14.70
C LEU A 1003 28.91 -26.25 13.20
N ALA A 1004 30.16 -26.35 12.72
CA ALA A 1004 30.45 -26.65 11.31
C ALA A 1004 29.86 -28.02 10.89
N VAL A 1005 30.01 -29.05 11.74
CA VAL A 1005 29.44 -30.39 11.49
C VAL A 1005 27.90 -30.37 11.45
N VAL A 1006 27.25 -29.67 12.39
CA VAL A 1006 25.78 -29.57 12.44
C VAL A 1006 25.24 -28.88 11.18
N ARG A 1007 25.89 -27.81 10.71
CA ARG A 1007 25.48 -27.10 9.49
C ARG A 1007 25.67 -27.93 8.21
N ALA A 1008 26.68 -28.78 8.15
CA ALA A 1008 26.84 -29.72 7.05
C ALA A 1008 25.70 -30.75 7.03
N ALA A 1009 25.33 -31.29 8.20
CA ALA A 1009 24.23 -32.24 8.33
C ALA A 1009 22.85 -31.65 8.01
N ILE A 1010 22.60 -30.38 8.36
CA ILE A 1010 21.34 -29.69 8.02
C ILE A 1010 21.23 -29.49 6.50
N ARG A 1011 22.30 -29.06 5.84
CA ARG A 1011 22.33 -28.87 4.37
C ARG A 1011 22.10 -30.18 3.62
N ALA A 1012 22.68 -31.29 4.09
CA ALA A 1012 22.45 -32.62 3.52
C ALA A 1012 21.00 -33.11 3.65
N LYS A 1013 20.31 -32.77 4.76
CA LYS A 1013 18.89 -33.14 4.97
C LYS A 1013 17.91 -32.30 4.16
N LEU A 1014 18.24 -31.05 3.87
CA LEU A 1014 17.41 -30.17 3.03
C LEU A 1014 17.40 -30.62 1.56
N SER A 1015 18.49 -31.22 1.08
CA SER A 1015 18.58 -31.74 -0.30
C SER A 1015 17.83 -33.07 -0.54
N GLU A 1016 17.43 -33.81 0.49
CA GLU A 1016 16.78 -35.13 0.34
C GLU A 1016 15.23 -35.09 0.36
N ASN A 1017 14.59 -33.95 0.66
CA ASN A 1017 13.15 -33.85 0.97
C ASN A 1017 12.31 -32.92 0.05
N GLU A 1018 12.71 -32.68 -1.20
CA GLU A 1018 11.96 -31.80 -2.15
C GLU A 1018 10.78 -32.49 -2.87
N THR A 1019 10.10 -33.45 -2.24
CA THR A 1019 8.79 -33.96 -2.69
C THR A 1019 7.80 -34.06 -1.52
N GLY A 1020 6.93 -33.05 -1.38
CA GLY A 1020 5.75 -33.14 -0.53
C GLY A 1020 5.58 -31.99 0.45
N ASP A 1021 4.58 -31.19 0.15
CA ASP A 1021 3.93 -30.18 1.00
C ASP A 1021 3.62 -30.72 2.41
N ASN A 1022 4.08 -30.00 3.45
CA ASN A 1022 3.73 -30.03 4.88
C ASN A 1022 4.96 -29.93 5.81
N MET A 1023 5.56 -28.75 6.02
CA MET A 1023 6.53 -28.58 7.13
C MET A 1023 6.73 -27.15 7.70
N PHE A 1024 5.79 -26.20 7.53
CA PHE A 1024 5.97 -24.86 8.15
C PHE A 1024 4.75 -24.26 8.86
N GLU A 1025 3.76 -25.08 9.24
CA GLU A 1025 2.63 -24.66 10.09
C GLU A 1025 2.63 -25.32 11.49
N ASP A 1026 3.67 -26.06 11.87
CA ASP A 1026 3.71 -26.81 13.15
C ASP A 1026 4.84 -26.40 14.11
N THR A 1027 5.37 -25.18 13.98
CA THR A 1027 6.44 -24.68 14.88
C THR A 1027 5.92 -24.16 16.22
N GLU A 1028 4.62 -23.89 16.36
CA GLU A 1028 3.99 -23.51 17.64
C GLU A 1028 3.10 -24.61 18.24
N SER A 1029 2.63 -25.58 17.46
CA SER A 1029 1.63 -26.57 17.90
C SER A 1029 2.20 -27.78 18.66
N GLU A 1030 3.50 -28.08 18.57
CA GLU A 1030 4.13 -29.14 19.39
C GLU A 1030 4.60 -28.68 20.78
N LEU A 1031 4.61 -27.37 21.09
CA LEU A 1031 4.95 -26.86 22.44
C LEU A 1031 3.84 -27.11 23.48
N LEU A 1032 2.73 -27.75 23.07
CA LEU A 1032 1.57 -28.06 23.89
C LEU A 1032 1.32 -29.56 24.11
N SER A 1033 2.12 -30.44 23.50
CA SER A 1033 1.89 -31.90 23.56
C SER A 1033 3.05 -32.65 24.23
N GLU A 1034 3.17 -32.54 25.56
CA GLU A 1034 3.94 -33.48 26.38
C GLU A 1034 3.02 -34.08 27.47
N THR A 1035 2.04 -34.90 27.07
CA THR A 1035 1.57 -36.03 27.90
C THR A 1035 0.93 -37.11 27.01
N GLY A 1036 1.63 -38.23 26.81
CA GLY A 1036 1.05 -39.54 26.51
C GLY A 1036 0.51 -39.81 25.10
N SER A 1037 1.29 -40.58 24.33
CA SER A 1037 0.80 -41.41 23.21
C SER A 1037 -0.36 -42.32 23.66
N VAL A 1038 -1.50 -42.34 22.95
CA VAL A 1038 -2.04 -43.40 22.05
C VAL A 1038 -3.45 -42.98 21.58
N VAL A 1039 -3.87 -43.47 20.41
CA VAL A 1039 -5.23 -43.48 19.82
C VAL A 1039 -5.47 -42.50 18.65
N SER A 1040 -5.80 -43.14 17.54
CA SER A 1040 -6.18 -42.72 16.20
C SER A 1040 -7.49 -41.93 16.09
N GLY A 1041 -7.58 -41.12 15.03
CA GLY A 1041 -8.77 -41.04 14.16
C GLY A 1041 -9.82 -39.99 14.50
N SER A 1042 -9.85 -38.94 13.66
CA SER A 1042 -11.05 -38.20 13.25
C SER A 1042 -11.79 -37.37 14.31
N SER A 1043 -11.62 -36.04 14.24
CA SER A 1043 -12.76 -35.10 14.28
C SER A 1043 -12.31 -33.66 14.02
N SER A 1044 -12.91 -33.07 12.98
CA SER A 1044 -12.94 -31.65 12.70
C SER A 1044 -14.08 -31.03 13.53
N CYS A 1045 -13.78 -30.13 14.47
CA CYS A 1045 -14.65 -29.01 14.85
C CYS A 1045 -14.02 -28.09 15.92
N SER A 1046 -14.35 -26.80 15.81
CA SER A 1046 -14.37 -25.77 16.87
C SER A 1046 -13.10 -24.96 17.16
N ARG A 1047 -12.90 -23.92 16.32
CA ARG A 1047 -12.06 -22.74 16.59
C ARG A 1047 -12.83 -21.68 17.39
N THR A 1048 -13.13 -21.91 18.67
CA THR A 1048 -13.58 -20.83 19.58
C THR A 1048 -13.30 -21.17 21.05
N THR A 1049 -12.04 -21.05 21.50
CA THR A 1049 -11.65 -20.75 22.90
C THR A 1049 -10.13 -20.63 22.99
N ALA A 1050 -9.56 -19.48 22.57
CA ALA A 1050 -8.12 -19.25 22.59
C ALA A 1050 -7.66 -18.11 23.53
N SER A 1051 -8.57 -17.51 24.33
CA SER A 1051 -8.22 -16.34 25.16
C SER A 1051 -8.24 -16.57 26.68
N SER A 1052 -8.44 -17.79 27.19
CA SER A 1052 -8.70 -18.01 28.63
C SER A 1052 -7.75 -18.95 29.38
N ARG A 1053 -6.53 -19.22 28.87
CA ARG A 1053 -5.56 -20.10 29.59
C ARG A 1053 -4.12 -19.55 29.70
N ALA A 1054 -3.90 -18.28 29.38
CA ALA A 1054 -2.55 -17.67 29.40
C ALA A 1054 -2.01 -17.30 30.80
N SER A 1055 -2.81 -17.37 31.87
CA SER A 1055 -2.40 -16.90 33.21
C SER A 1055 -1.85 -17.99 34.16
N GLY A 1056 -1.75 -19.25 33.72
CA GLY A 1056 -1.47 -20.38 34.62
C GLY A 1056 -0.07 -21.03 34.55
N ARG A 1057 0.89 -20.50 33.79
CA ARG A 1057 2.25 -21.10 33.70
C ARG A 1057 3.19 -20.47 34.73
N SER A 1058 3.60 -21.24 35.73
CA SER A 1058 4.57 -20.76 36.72
C SER A 1058 5.91 -20.40 36.06
N GLN A 1059 6.60 -19.38 36.58
CA GLN A 1059 7.93 -18.95 36.12
C GLN A 1059 8.92 -20.13 35.98
N LYS A 1060 8.75 -21.19 36.76
CA LYS A 1060 9.61 -22.38 36.74
C LYS A 1060 9.42 -23.23 35.47
N SER A 1061 8.19 -23.30 34.95
CA SER A 1061 7.88 -23.98 33.67
C SER A 1061 8.41 -23.16 32.48
N ARG A 1062 8.19 -21.85 32.49
CA ARG A 1062 8.70 -20.92 31.46
C ARG A 1062 10.24 -20.92 31.37
N ARG A 1063 10.92 -20.88 32.53
CA ARG A 1063 12.38 -21.01 32.62
C ARG A 1063 12.89 -22.38 32.14
N LYS A 1064 12.14 -23.46 32.36
CA LYS A 1064 12.52 -24.80 31.86
C LYS A 1064 12.36 -24.90 30.34
N SER A 1065 11.31 -24.34 29.76
CA SER A 1065 11.14 -24.28 28.30
C SER A 1065 12.18 -23.39 27.63
N GLU A 1066 12.53 -22.25 28.22
CA GLU A 1066 13.61 -21.39 27.72
C GLU A 1066 14.98 -22.08 27.79
N LYS A 1067 15.29 -22.80 28.88
CA LYS A 1067 16.54 -23.57 28.99
C LYS A 1067 16.67 -24.68 27.94
N LYS A 1068 15.56 -25.26 27.46
CA LYS A 1068 15.58 -26.26 26.38
C LYS A 1068 15.96 -25.64 25.02
N LYS A 1069 15.71 -24.34 24.80
CA LYS A 1069 16.06 -23.62 23.54
C LYS A 1069 17.56 -23.46 23.33
N TRP A 1070 18.35 -23.45 24.41
CA TRP A 1070 19.81 -23.21 24.36
C TRP A 1070 20.64 -24.46 24.61
N SER A 1071 20.07 -25.65 24.41
CA SER A 1071 20.76 -26.90 24.71
C SER A 1071 21.80 -27.25 23.64
N THR A 1072 23.05 -27.47 24.07
CA THR A 1072 24.16 -27.96 23.24
C THR A 1072 24.21 -29.49 23.15
N LYS A 1073 23.14 -30.20 23.54
CA LYS A 1073 23.11 -31.66 23.52
C LYS A 1073 23.12 -32.18 22.07
N LEU A 1074 24.03 -33.11 21.81
CA LEU A 1074 24.19 -33.78 20.51
C LEU A 1074 22.84 -34.34 20.01
N GLY A 1075 22.39 -33.92 18.83
CA GLY A 1075 21.15 -34.35 18.19
C GLY A 1075 19.89 -33.58 18.61
N SER A 1076 20.02 -32.51 19.41
CA SER A 1076 18.88 -31.66 19.80
C SER A 1076 18.39 -30.79 18.64
N ARG A 1077 17.07 -30.54 18.56
CA ARG A 1077 16.46 -29.66 17.53
C ARG A 1077 17.02 -28.23 17.54
N PHE A 1078 17.49 -27.74 18.69
CA PHE A 1078 18.08 -26.40 18.85
C PHE A 1078 19.61 -26.43 19.10
N GLU A 1079 20.28 -27.52 18.74
CA GLU A 1079 21.72 -27.68 18.98
C GLU A 1079 22.54 -26.55 18.35
N GLU A 1080 22.22 -26.15 17.11
CA GLU A 1080 22.89 -25.03 16.41
C GLU A 1080 22.75 -23.71 17.17
N VAL A 1081 21.55 -23.39 17.64
CA VAL A 1081 21.26 -22.16 18.39
C VAL A 1081 21.97 -22.15 19.76
N GLY A 1082 21.98 -23.30 20.44
CA GLY A 1082 22.71 -23.46 21.70
C GLY A 1082 24.22 -23.28 21.54
N LEU A 1083 24.79 -23.77 20.42
CA LEU A 1083 26.21 -23.57 20.10
C LEU A 1083 26.53 -22.11 19.78
N ILE A 1084 25.70 -21.41 19.00
CA ILE A 1084 25.88 -19.98 18.72
C ILE A 1084 25.80 -19.15 20.00
N HIS A 1085 24.89 -19.46 20.91
CA HIS A 1085 24.81 -18.80 22.22
C HIS A 1085 26.05 -19.01 23.08
N SER A 1086 26.60 -20.24 23.09
CA SER A 1086 27.84 -20.57 23.80
C SER A 1086 29.04 -19.78 23.24
N LEU A 1087 29.14 -19.68 21.90
CA LEU A 1087 30.19 -18.92 21.23
C LEU A 1087 30.03 -17.41 21.46
N TYR A 1088 28.80 -16.88 21.42
CA TYR A 1088 28.50 -15.48 21.75
C TYR A 1088 28.99 -15.14 23.17
N LYS A 1089 28.65 -15.98 24.15
CA LYS A 1089 29.08 -15.80 25.54
C LYS A 1089 30.60 -15.89 25.71
N SER A 1090 31.26 -16.80 25.00
CA SER A 1090 32.73 -16.89 25.01
C SER A 1090 33.38 -15.58 24.54
N ILE A 1091 32.85 -14.98 23.48
CA ILE A 1091 33.36 -13.70 22.95
C ILE A 1091 33.10 -12.55 23.94
N GLU A 1092 31.90 -12.48 24.52
CA GLU A 1092 31.53 -11.45 25.50
C GLU A 1092 32.36 -11.56 26.79
N SER A 1093 32.53 -12.77 27.33
CA SER A 1093 33.35 -13.02 28.52
C SER A 1093 34.82 -12.64 28.29
N MET A 1094 35.38 -12.94 27.11
CA MET A 1094 36.75 -12.52 26.79
C MET A 1094 36.87 -10.99 26.77
N GLN A 1095 35.90 -10.27 26.19
CA GLN A 1095 35.92 -8.80 26.16
C GLN A 1095 35.85 -8.17 27.56
N GLN A 1096 35.14 -8.79 28.50
CA GLN A 1096 35.09 -8.36 29.90
C GLN A 1096 36.44 -8.58 30.61
N LEU A 1097 37.11 -9.70 30.33
CA LEU A 1097 38.40 -10.04 30.95
C LEU A 1097 39.59 -9.23 30.41
N VAL A 1098 39.44 -8.51 29.30
CA VAL A 1098 40.55 -7.74 28.69
C VAL A 1098 41.13 -6.69 29.66
N ALA A 1099 40.28 -5.98 30.40
CA ALA A 1099 40.73 -4.95 31.34
C ALA A 1099 41.53 -5.55 32.50
N ASP A 1100 41.06 -6.69 33.03
CA ASP A 1100 41.74 -7.42 34.10
C ASP A 1100 43.10 -7.95 33.62
N VAL A 1101 43.18 -8.46 32.39
CA VAL A 1101 44.43 -8.90 31.76
C VAL A 1101 45.41 -7.76 31.62
N GLN A 1102 44.98 -6.59 31.14
CA GLN A 1102 45.83 -5.41 31.00
C GLN A 1102 46.42 -5.00 32.34
N SER A 1103 45.58 -4.86 33.38
CA SER A 1103 46.03 -4.49 34.72
C SER A 1103 47.03 -5.50 35.30
N LEU A 1104 46.81 -6.80 35.09
CA LEU A 1104 47.69 -7.85 35.58
C LEU A 1104 48.99 -7.93 34.79
N THR A 1105 48.97 -7.69 33.47
CA THR A 1105 50.21 -7.66 32.67
C THR A 1105 51.15 -6.54 33.08
N GLU A 1106 50.60 -5.36 33.42
CA GLU A 1106 51.37 -4.24 33.97
C GLU A 1106 51.97 -4.60 35.34
N GLU A 1107 51.17 -5.17 36.24
CA GLU A 1107 51.64 -5.57 37.57
C GLU A 1107 52.72 -6.67 37.50
N LEU A 1108 52.53 -7.69 36.66
CA LEU A 1108 53.54 -8.73 36.46
C LEU A 1108 54.86 -8.16 35.92
N TRP A 1109 54.79 -7.13 35.07
CA TRP A 1109 55.97 -6.40 34.60
C TRP A 1109 56.65 -5.63 35.74
N PHE A 1110 55.89 -4.90 36.56
CA PHE A 1110 56.42 -4.22 37.76
C PHE A 1110 57.07 -5.18 38.77
N LEU A 1111 56.54 -6.40 38.90
CA LEU A 1111 57.07 -7.45 39.76
C LEU A 1111 58.29 -8.22 39.17
N GLY A 1112 58.72 -7.87 37.96
CA GLY A 1112 59.86 -8.47 37.25
C GLY A 1112 59.56 -9.78 36.50
N GLU A 1113 58.31 -10.21 36.43
CA GLU A 1113 57.85 -11.45 35.80
C GLU A 1113 57.49 -11.22 34.31
N THR A 1114 58.44 -10.72 33.52
CA THR A 1114 58.23 -10.30 32.13
C THR A 1114 57.77 -11.42 31.20
N GLU A 1115 58.28 -12.64 31.38
CA GLU A 1115 57.87 -13.82 30.59
C GLU A 1115 56.41 -14.22 30.88
N ALA A 1116 55.96 -14.10 32.13
CA ALA A 1116 54.57 -14.37 32.50
C ALA A 1116 53.64 -13.33 31.87
N ALA A 1117 54.00 -12.04 31.92
CA ALA A 1117 53.26 -10.96 31.27
C ALA A 1117 53.14 -11.19 29.74
N LYS A 1118 54.27 -11.52 29.07
CA LYS A 1118 54.30 -11.82 27.63
C LYS A 1118 53.45 -13.04 27.26
N ASN A 1119 53.50 -14.11 28.05
CA ASN A 1119 52.70 -15.31 27.82
C ASN A 1119 51.20 -15.02 27.99
N LEU A 1120 50.82 -14.28 29.03
CA LEU A 1120 49.42 -13.90 29.28
C LEU A 1120 48.86 -13.07 28.12
N ALA A 1121 49.60 -12.03 27.71
CA ALA A 1121 49.22 -11.18 26.58
C ALA A 1121 49.15 -11.98 25.27
N ARG A 1122 50.08 -12.92 25.01
CA ARG A 1122 50.04 -13.79 23.83
C ARG A 1122 48.80 -14.67 23.79
N ARG A 1123 48.45 -15.32 24.91
CA ARG A 1123 47.28 -16.21 25.01
C ARG A 1123 45.98 -15.44 24.81
N ALA A 1124 45.85 -14.28 25.47
CA ALA A 1124 44.69 -13.40 25.30
C ALA A 1124 44.54 -12.91 23.85
N ASN A 1125 45.64 -12.45 23.23
CA ASN A 1125 45.64 -12.02 21.83
C ASN A 1125 45.33 -13.15 20.85
N GLY A 1126 45.76 -14.39 21.13
CA GLY A 1126 45.40 -15.57 20.33
C GLY A 1126 43.89 -15.81 20.31
N ILE A 1127 43.25 -15.80 21.49
CA ILE A 1127 41.79 -15.99 21.60
C ILE A 1127 41.03 -14.85 20.93
N LEU A 1128 41.46 -13.60 21.09
CA LEU A 1128 40.84 -12.44 20.42
C LEU A 1128 40.94 -12.54 18.89
N LEU A 1129 42.05 -13.08 18.38
CA LEU A 1129 42.23 -13.33 16.94
C LEU A 1129 41.31 -14.43 16.44
N ASP A 1130 41.19 -15.54 17.17
CA ASP A 1130 40.27 -16.65 16.83
C ASP A 1130 38.79 -16.20 16.86
N HIS A 1131 38.40 -15.41 17.86
CA HIS A 1131 37.08 -14.81 17.95
C HIS A 1131 36.80 -13.89 16.74
N ARG A 1132 37.77 -13.07 16.34
CA ARG A 1132 37.61 -12.19 15.18
C ARG A 1132 37.45 -12.98 13.88
N ALA A 1133 38.27 -14.00 13.67
CA ALA A 1133 38.26 -14.80 12.45
C ALA A 1133 36.97 -15.63 12.28
N SER A 1134 36.29 -15.95 13.38
CA SER A 1134 35.10 -16.81 13.38
C SER A 1134 33.77 -16.06 13.24
N ILE A 1135 33.70 -14.75 13.47
CA ILE A 1135 32.45 -13.96 13.45
C ILE A 1135 31.66 -14.13 12.14
N SER A 1136 32.29 -13.94 10.98
CA SER A 1136 31.62 -14.07 9.68
C SER A 1136 31.12 -15.49 9.40
N THR A 1137 31.78 -16.48 9.99
CA THR A 1137 31.41 -17.90 9.85
C THR A 1137 30.26 -18.26 10.78
N ILE A 1138 30.24 -17.74 12.02
CA ILE A 1138 29.19 -18.02 13.01
C ILE A 1138 27.88 -17.28 12.61
N TRP A 1139 27.96 -15.99 12.29
CA TRP A 1139 26.82 -15.16 11.88
C TRP A 1139 26.72 -15.03 10.36
N CYS A 1140 26.47 -16.16 9.69
CA CYS A 1140 26.26 -16.21 8.25
C CYS A 1140 24.83 -15.78 7.86
N ASN A 1141 24.64 -15.51 6.56
CA ASN A 1141 23.38 -15.04 5.97
C ASN A 1141 22.15 -15.90 6.33
N GLU A 1142 22.32 -17.22 6.47
CA GLU A 1142 21.24 -18.16 6.83
C GLU A 1142 20.69 -17.93 8.26
N ILE A 1143 21.50 -17.32 9.14
CA ILE A 1143 21.15 -17.04 10.54
C ILE A 1143 20.72 -15.58 10.71
N THR A 1144 21.43 -14.63 10.10
CA THR A 1144 21.16 -13.18 10.24
C THR A 1144 20.07 -12.70 9.29
N GLY A 1145 19.85 -13.39 8.17
CA GLY A 1145 18.94 -12.98 7.09
C GLY A 1145 19.47 -11.81 6.25
N ALA A 1146 20.79 -11.59 6.22
CA ALA A 1146 21.42 -10.57 5.38
C ALA A 1146 21.79 -11.16 4.00
N GLU A 1147 21.39 -10.53 2.89
CA GLU A 1147 21.85 -10.91 1.55
C GLU A 1147 23.11 -10.13 1.15
N ILE A 1148 24.12 -10.85 0.69
CA ILE A 1148 25.35 -10.28 0.11
C ILE A 1148 25.00 -9.74 -1.28
N ASN A 1149 25.35 -8.48 -1.55
CA ASN A 1149 25.24 -7.83 -2.85
C ASN A 1149 25.72 -8.73 -4.01
N GLY A 1150 24.84 -8.96 -4.99
CA GLY A 1150 25.21 -9.16 -6.39
C GLY A 1150 25.06 -10.57 -6.96
N ASN A 1151 24.04 -10.73 -7.80
CA ASN A 1151 23.93 -11.66 -8.94
C ASN A 1151 23.92 -13.18 -8.67
N ALA A 1152 22.73 -13.75 -8.47
CA ALA A 1152 22.13 -14.82 -9.29
C ALA A 1152 20.86 -15.37 -8.60
N PRO A 1153 19.85 -15.87 -9.35
CA PRO A 1153 18.53 -16.19 -8.80
C PRO A 1153 18.43 -17.67 -8.42
N GLU A 1154 18.04 -17.98 -7.18
CA GLU A 1154 17.37 -19.25 -6.86
C GLU A 1154 16.31 -19.01 -5.77
N SER A 1155 15.07 -19.33 -6.14
CA SER A 1155 14.07 -20.05 -5.35
C SER A 1155 14.27 -20.16 -3.84
N GLY A 1156 13.23 -19.77 -3.10
CA GLY A 1156 13.03 -20.12 -1.70
C GLY A 1156 12.96 -18.87 -0.85
N LEU A 1157 11.92 -18.78 -0.01
CA LEU A 1157 11.97 -17.90 1.16
C LEU A 1157 13.34 -18.07 1.81
N THR A 1158 14.19 -17.04 1.84
CA THR A 1158 15.24 -16.96 2.88
C THR A 1158 14.56 -16.60 4.20
N GLN A 1159 13.64 -17.48 4.57
CA GLN A 1159 13.11 -17.63 5.90
C GLN A 1159 14.35 -17.85 6.76
N ARG A 1160 14.66 -16.86 7.61
CA ARG A 1160 15.64 -17.06 8.68
C ARG A 1160 15.37 -18.43 9.29
N ARG A 1161 16.40 -19.28 9.40
CA ARG A 1161 16.25 -20.67 9.87
C ARG A 1161 15.47 -20.74 11.19
N TYR A 1162 15.53 -19.68 11.99
CA TYR A 1162 14.79 -19.51 13.23
C TYR A 1162 13.97 -18.21 13.22
N GLN A 1163 12.66 -18.29 13.54
CA GLN A 1163 11.72 -17.16 13.51
C GLN A 1163 11.70 -16.29 14.79
N PHE A 1164 12.45 -16.65 15.83
CA PHE A 1164 12.48 -15.87 17.09
C PHE A 1164 13.55 -14.77 17.08
N HIS A 1165 13.22 -13.62 17.67
CA HIS A 1165 13.97 -12.35 17.56
C HIS A 1165 14.97 -12.15 18.72
N GLU A 1166 15.95 -13.04 18.83
CA GLU A 1166 16.96 -12.94 19.89
C GLU A 1166 18.19 -12.18 19.39
N GLN A 1167 18.59 -11.15 20.15
CA GLN A 1167 19.62 -10.19 19.71
C GLN A 1167 20.97 -10.87 19.39
N PHE A 1168 21.34 -11.90 20.13
CA PHE A 1168 22.62 -12.62 19.95
C PHE A 1168 22.67 -13.47 18.66
N LEU A 1169 21.53 -13.78 18.04
CA LEU A 1169 21.48 -14.49 16.74
C LEU A 1169 21.56 -13.52 15.56
N LEU A 1170 21.00 -12.32 15.72
CA LEU A 1170 20.93 -11.32 14.65
C LEU A 1170 22.19 -10.48 14.58
N PHE A 1171 22.85 -10.24 15.72
CA PHE A 1171 24.01 -9.38 15.81
C PHE A 1171 25.16 -10.12 16.52
N PRO A 1172 26.38 -10.14 15.93
CA PRO A 1172 27.56 -10.59 16.65
C PRO A 1172 27.87 -9.63 17.81
N PRO A 1173 28.53 -10.12 18.88
CA PRO A 1173 28.92 -9.27 20.00
C PRO A 1173 29.95 -8.23 19.55
N LEU A 1174 29.84 -7.00 20.07
CA LEU A 1174 30.76 -5.91 19.75
C LEU A 1174 32.14 -6.19 20.36
N MET A 1175 33.15 -6.41 19.50
CA MET A 1175 34.54 -6.51 19.93
C MET A 1175 35.19 -5.12 20.03
N ASN A 1176 35.07 -4.50 21.21
CA ASN A 1176 35.63 -3.18 21.52
C ASN A 1176 37.16 -3.22 21.54
N VAL A 1177 37.75 -4.28 22.09
CA VAL A 1177 39.20 -4.48 22.10
C VAL A 1177 39.58 -5.60 21.15
N ARG A 1178 40.39 -5.26 20.16
CA ARG A 1178 40.81 -6.17 19.08
C ARG A 1178 42.19 -6.77 19.29
N LYS A 1179 43.00 -6.14 20.13
CA LYS A 1179 44.35 -6.56 20.51
C LYS A 1179 44.71 -5.86 21.82
N ILE A 1180 45.42 -6.57 22.68
CA ILE A 1180 46.08 -6.00 23.85
C ILE A 1180 47.49 -5.61 23.40
N ASP A 1181 47.80 -4.32 23.50
CA ASP A 1181 49.11 -3.80 23.09
C ASP A 1181 50.21 -4.42 23.94
N SER A 1182 51.08 -5.16 23.27
CA SER A 1182 52.19 -5.87 23.88
C SER A 1182 53.54 -5.28 23.52
N GLU A 1183 53.57 -4.13 22.83
CA GLU A 1183 54.81 -3.46 22.41
C GLU A 1183 55.54 -2.79 23.56
N PHE A 1184 54.85 -2.55 24.69
CA PHE A 1184 55.40 -1.94 25.89
C PHE A 1184 56.14 -2.93 26.83
N PHE A 1185 55.95 -4.25 26.66
CA PHE A 1185 56.41 -5.31 27.59
C PHE A 1185 57.65 -6.09 27.14
#